data_AF-A0AAP0EXF1-F1
#
_entry.id   AF-A0AAP0EXF1-F1
#
_cell.length_a   1.000
_cell.length_b   1.000
_cell.length_c   1.000
_cell.angle_alpha   90.00
_cell.angle_beta   90.00
_cell.angle_gamma   90.00
#
_symmetry.space_group_name_H-M   'P 1'
#
loop_
_entity.id
_entity.type
_entity.pdbx_description
1 polymer ?
#
loop_
_entity_poly.entity_id
_entity_poly.type
_entity_poly.pdbx_seq_one_letter_code
_entity_poly.pdbx_strand_id
1 'polypeptide(L)'
;MWSWFSGYCVTDRGFGHATRVVEVTRHLIAAGHDVHVVTGAPDFVFTSEIQSSKLFIRKVLLDCGAVQTDALTVDRLASLEKYSQTAVAPRASILATEVDWLNSIKADLVISDVVPVACRAAADAGIRSVCVTNFSWDFIYAEYVMAAGYHHRSIVWQIAEDYSHCEFLIRLPGYCPMPAFRDVFDVPLVVRRLHKPRNEVRRELGIGEDVKLVIFNFGGQPAGWNLKKEFLPDGWLCLVCGANEDQELPPNFIRLAKDAYTPDVMAASDCMLGKIGYGTVSEALAYKLPFVFVRRDYFNEEPFLRNMLEYYQGGVEMIRRDLLTGHWAPYLQRAVSLKPCYEGGINGGEVAARIIQDTAVGKNYASDKFSGARRLRDAIVLGYQLQRAPGRDADIPEWYSMAETELGYHNTLPNTETNGQSTYAKSSVKEFDILHGDLHGLSDTISFLKSLAKLANEYDSEKNSEKRKMRERMAAAGLFNWEDEIFVTRAPGRLDVMGGIADYSGSLVLQLPIREACHVAVQRTNPSRQKLWKHAQARQIAEGQRPTPVLQIVSYGSELSNRGPTFDMDLTDLMDGEKPMSYEKARKYFAQDPSQKWAAYVAGTLLVLMTELGVRFDDGISMLVSSAVPEGKGVSSSAAVEVASMSAIAAAFGLNITPRDLALLCQKVENHIVGAPCGVMDQMTSACGEANKLLAMVCQPAEIIGLVNIPTHIRFWGIDSGIRHSVGGADYGSVRVGTFMGRKMVKSIASSLTSENTLQQDGMNSDELEEGGVELLKAEASLDYLCNLPPHRFEAVYAKRIPKSILGEKFLKQYAHHDDSVTVIDKKHNYAM
;
A
#
# COMPACT_ATOMS: atom_id res chain seq x y z
N MET A 1 -50.82 -7.22 16.04
CA MET A 1 -50.60 -8.22 14.98
C MET A 1 -50.35 -7.40 13.72
N TRP A 2 -49.10 -7.05 13.45
CA TRP A 2 -48.72 -6.13 12.36
C TRP A 2 -47.93 -6.97 11.34
N SER A 3 -48.46 -7.16 10.13
CA SER A 3 -47.71 -7.76 9.03
C SER A 3 -46.90 -6.67 8.36
N TRP A 4 -45.58 -6.74 8.46
CA TRP A 4 -44.67 -5.81 7.79
C TRP A 4 -44.17 -6.43 6.49
N PHE A 5 -44.03 -5.61 5.45
CA PHE A 5 -43.43 -5.96 4.16
C PHE A 5 -42.09 -5.26 4.00
N SER A 6 -41.01 -6.02 3.84
CA SER A 6 -39.67 -5.46 3.60
C SER A 6 -39.10 -5.95 2.27
N GLY A 7 -38.56 -5.02 1.46
CA GLY A 7 -37.77 -5.35 0.27
C GLY A 7 -36.28 -5.35 0.63
N TYR A 8 -35.61 -6.51 0.57
CA TYR A 8 -34.18 -6.64 0.84
C TYR A 8 -33.43 -6.82 -0.48
N CYS A 9 -32.77 -5.78 -0.97
CA CYS A 9 -31.98 -5.81 -2.21
C CYS A 9 -30.54 -6.23 -1.92
N VAL A 10 -30.06 -7.23 -2.65
CA VAL A 10 -28.72 -7.81 -2.50
C VAL A 10 -27.92 -7.58 -3.77
N THR A 11 -26.71 -7.04 -3.64
CA THR A 11 -25.77 -6.85 -4.75
C THR A 11 -25.40 -8.20 -5.37
N ASP A 12 -25.21 -8.24 -6.69
CA ASP A 12 -24.82 -9.49 -7.33
C ASP A 12 -23.31 -9.74 -7.22
N ARG A 13 -22.99 -11.02 -7.04
CA ARG A 13 -21.66 -11.66 -7.04
C ARG A 13 -20.90 -11.64 -5.71
N GLY A 14 -21.08 -12.75 -5.00
CA GLY A 14 -20.25 -13.21 -3.89
C GLY A 14 -21.09 -13.90 -2.83
N PHE A 15 -20.81 -15.16 -2.50
CA PHE A 15 -21.51 -15.86 -1.42
C PHE A 15 -21.47 -15.06 -0.10
N GLY A 16 -20.40 -14.30 0.15
CA GLY A 16 -20.25 -13.46 1.36
C GLY A 16 -21.27 -12.32 1.53
N HIS A 17 -21.92 -11.84 0.46
CA HIS A 17 -23.02 -10.87 0.53
C HIS A 17 -24.32 -11.57 0.94
N ALA A 18 -24.64 -12.66 0.26
CA ALA A 18 -25.83 -13.43 0.58
C ALA A 18 -25.80 -13.94 2.04
N THR A 19 -24.65 -14.34 2.58
CA THR A 19 -24.54 -14.87 3.95
C THR A 19 -24.92 -13.87 5.04
N ARG A 20 -24.54 -12.59 4.92
CA ARG A 20 -24.94 -11.57 5.91
C ARG A 20 -26.41 -11.22 5.79
N VAL A 21 -26.95 -11.20 4.56
CA VAL A 21 -28.37 -10.95 4.31
C VAL A 21 -29.24 -12.07 4.86
N VAL A 22 -28.81 -13.33 4.70
CA VAL A 22 -29.48 -14.49 5.29
C VAL A 22 -29.64 -14.32 6.80
N GLU A 23 -28.59 -13.94 7.52
CA GLU A 23 -28.69 -13.77 8.97
C GLU A 23 -29.65 -12.66 9.41
N VAL A 24 -29.61 -11.50 8.75
CA VAL A 24 -30.55 -10.41 9.07
C VAL A 24 -31.99 -10.82 8.71
N THR A 25 -32.19 -11.43 7.53
CA THR A 25 -33.50 -11.90 7.06
C THR A 25 -34.10 -12.95 7.98
N ARG A 26 -33.29 -13.90 8.46
CA ARG A 26 -33.71 -14.94 9.40
C ARG A 26 -34.29 -14.32 10.67
N HIS A 27 -33.64 -13.29 11.22
CA HIS A 27 -34.11 -12.60 12.41
C HIS A 27 -35.37 -11.74 12.16
N LEU A 28 -35.50 -11.11 10.98
CA LEU A 28 -36.72 -10.40 10.59
C LEU A 28 -37.92 -11.35 10.46
N ILE A 29 -37.75 -12.48 9.79
CA ILE A 29 -38.80 -13.50 9.65
C ILE A 29 -39.18 -14.09 11.01
N ALA A 30 -38.20 -14.37 11.87
CA ALA A 30 -38.44 -14.86 13.23
C ALA A 30 -39.25 -13.86 14.08
N ALA A 31 -39.09 -12.56 13.82
CA ALA A 31 -39.88 -11.51 14.44
C ALA A 31 -41.28 -11.33 13.81
N GLY A 32 -41.59 -12.09 12.76
CA GLY A 32 -42.92 -12.16 12.15
C GLY A 32 -43.11 -11.35 10.88
N HIS A 33 -42.04 -10.79 10.31
CA HIS A 33 -42.10 -9.95 9.11
C HIS A 33 -42.08 -10.77 7.82
N ASP A 34 -42.73 -10.26 6.78
CA ASP A 34 -42.62 -10.78 5.41
C ASP A 34 -41.42 -10.10 4.73
N VAL A 35 -40.51 -10.92 4.17
CA VAL A 35 -39.26 -10.44 3.58
C VAL A 35 -39.15 -10.86 2.13
N HIS A 36 -39.08 -9.87 1.23
CA HIS A 36 -38.88 -10.03 -0.20
C HIS A 36 -37.42 -9.78 -0.55
N VAL A 37 -36.64 -10.84 -0.79
CA VAL A 37 -35.24 -10.76 -1.18
C VAL A 37 -35.11 -10.62 -2.69
N VAL A 38 -34.49 -9.54 -3.16
CA VAL A 38 -34.13 -9.32 -4.57
C VAL A 38 -32.65 -9.63 -4.75
N THR A 39 -32.31 -10.66 -5.53
CA THR A 39 -30.92 -11.14 -5.61
C THR A 39 -30.62 -11.91 -6.90
N GLY A 40 -29.36 -11.84 -7.36
CA GLY A 40 -28.79 -12.73 -8.37
C GLY A 40 -28.23 -14.06 -7.83
N ALA A 41 -28.05 -14.19 -6.50
CA ALA A 41 -27.50 -15.41 -5.89
C ALA A 41 -28.49 -16.60 -6.00
N PRO A 42 -28.05 -17.86 -6.06
CA PRO A 42 -28.94 -19.03 -6.14
C PRO A 42 -29.93 -19.14 -4.96
N ASP A 43 -31.14 -19.67 -5.20
CA ASP A 43 -32.20 -19.80 -4.16
C ASP A 43 -31.75 -20.60 -2.95
N PHE A 44 -30.99 -21.68 -3.16
CA PHE A 44 -30.54 -22.57 -2.10
C PHE A 44 -29.72 -21.86 -1.02
N VAL A 45 -29.08 -20.71 -1.34
CA VAL A 45 -28.31 -19.93 -0.36
C VAL A 45 -29.21 -19.38 0.74
N PHE A 46 -30.47 -19.07 0.43
CA PHE A 46 -31.46 -18.59 1.39
C PHE A 46 -32.35 -19.71 1.92
N THR A 47 -32.82 -20.60 1.04
CA THR A 47 -33.82 -21.62 1.41
C THR A 47 -33.25 -22.78 2.21
N SER A 48 -31.93 -22.98 2.21
CA SER A 48 -31.27 -23.94 3.11
C SER A 48 -31.36 -23.49 4.58
N GLU A 49 -31.24 -22.18 4.83
CA GLU A 49 -31.20 -21.61 6.18
C GLU A 49 -32.56 -21.09 6.65
N ILE A 50 -33.42 -20.69 5.71
CA ILE A 50 -34.70 -20.04 5.99
C ILE A 50 -35.82 -20.84 5.33
N GLN A 51 -36.41 -21.74 6.11
CA GLN A 51 -37.60 -22.50 5.72
C GLN A 51 -38.85 -21.82 6.29
N SER A 52 -39.36 -20.81 5.59
CA SER A 52 -40.53 -20.05 6.02
C SER A 52 -41.38 -19.61 4.83
N SER A 53 -42.71 -19.65 4.99
CA SER A 53 -43.65 -19.11 4.01
C SER A 53 -43.61 -17.57 3.91
N LYS A 54 -42.83 -16.91 4.77
CA LYS A 54 -42.64 -15.45 4.80
C LYS A 54 -41.40 -14.98 4.04
N LEU A 55 -40.63 -15.90 3.47
CA LEU A 55 -39.51 -15.59 2.59
C LEU A 55 -39.99 -15.62 1.13
N PHE A 56 -39.85 -14.50 0.43
CA PHE A 56 -40.12 -14.39 -0.99
C PHE A 56 -38.82 -14.03 -1.72
N ILE A 57 -38.51 -14.70 -2.82
CA ILE A 57 -37.27 -14.45 -3.58
C ILE A 57 -37.64 -13.98 -4.99
N ARG A 58 -37.07 -12.84 -5.41
CA ARG A 58 -37.21 -12.28 -6.76
C ARG A 58 -35.84 -12.24 -7.45
N LYS A 59 -35.71 -12.93 -8.58
CA LYS A 59 -34.47 -12.99 -9.37
C LYS A 59 -34.35 -11.80 -10.32
N VAL A 60 -33.70 -10.74 -9.86
CA VAL A 60 -33.40 -9.55 -10.66
C VAL A 60 -31.98 -9.08 -10.36
N LEU A 61 -31.30 -8.60 -11.41
CA LEU A 61 -29.98 -8.01 -11.34
C LEU A 61 -30.11 -6.48 -11.30
N LEU A 62 -29.80 -5.86 -10.16
CA LEU A 62 -29.88 -4.41 -9.97
C LEU A 62 -28.51 -3.70 -9.94
N ASP A 63 -27.44 -4.47 -9.73
CA ASP A 63 -26.06 -4.05 -9.95
C ASP A 63 -25.22 -5.25 -10.41
N CYS A 64 -24.02 -5.00 -10.90
CA CYS A 64 -23.11 -6.04 -11.39
C CYS A 64 -21.92 -6.34 -10.46
N GLY A 65 -21.78 -5.57 -9.36
CA GLY A 65 -20.57 -5.51 -8.55
C GLY A 65 -19.26 -5.44 -9.34
N ALA A 66 -18.19 -5.99 -8.76
CA ALA A 66 -16.88 -6.07 -9.41
C ALA A 66 -16.79 -7.28 -10.36
N VAL A 67 -16.41 -7.04 -11.61
CA VAL A 67 -16.12 -8.09 -12.60
C VAL A 67 -14.77 -8.73 -12.27
N GLN A 68 -14.77 -10.05 -12.08
CA GLN A 68 -13.58 -10.84 -11.76
C GLN A 68 -13.19 -11.68 -12.99
N THR A 69 -11.91 -11.66 -13.38
CA THR A 69 -11.35 -12.52 -14.44
C THR A 69 -10.99 -13.91 -13.92
N ASP A 70 -10.60 -13.98 -12.65
CA ASP A 70 -10.36 -15.21 -11.90
C ASP A 70 -10.72 -15.00 -10.42
N ALA A 71 -10.55 -16.03 -9.58
CA ALA A 71 -10.91 -15.99 -8.18
C ALA A 71 -10.19 -14.90 -7.35
N LEU A 72 -9.09 -14.33 -7.87
CA LEU A 72 -8.20 -13.40 -7.19
C LEU A 72 -8.04 -12.03 -7.89
N THR A 73 -8.53 -11.89 -9.13
CA THR A 73 -8.23 -10.72 -9.97
C THR A 73 -9.50 -10.01 -10.40
N VAL A 74 -9.58 -8.71 -10.12
CA VAL A 74 -10.67 -7.83 -10.55
C VAL A 74 -10.29 -7.10 -11.85
N ASP A 75 -11.20 -7.11 -12.81
CA ASP A 75 -11.11 -6.27 -14.01
C ASP A 75 -11.90 -4.97 -13.78
N ARG A 76 -11.15 -3.91 -13.50
CA ARG A 76 -11.68 -2.58 -13.20
C ARG A 76 -12.44 -1.96 -14.39
N LEU A 77 -11.93 -2.13 -15.60
CA LEU A 77 -12.54 -1.56 -16.81
C LEU A 77 -13.82 -2.31 -17.17
N ALA A 78 -13.76 -3.65 -17.15
CA ALA A 78 -14.95 -4.46 -17.38
C ALA A 78 -16.01 -4.22 -16.28
N SER A 79 -15.62 -3.94 -15.04
CA SER A 79 -16.55 -3.56 -13.96
C SER A 79 -17.29 -2.27 -14.28
N LEU A 80 -16.58 -1.21 -14.68
CA LEU A 80 -17.19 0.08 -15.03
C LEU A 80 -18.09 -0.03 -16.27
N GLU A 81 -17.63 -0.74 -17.30
CA GLU A 81 -18.40 -0.96 -18.53
C GLU A 81 -19.67 -1.78 -18.25
N LYS A 82 -19.54 -2.85 -17.46
CA LYS A 82 -20.68 -3.68 -17.08
C LYS A 82 -21.67 -2.90 -16.24
N TYR A 83 -21.21 -2.05 -15.31
CA TYR A 83 -22.09 -1.20 -14.51
C TYR A 83 -22.80 -0.16 -15.37
N SER A 84 -22.09 0.45 -16.33
CA SER A 84 -22.68 1.35 -17.32
C SER A 84 -23.84 0.68 -18.07
N GLN A 85 -23.62 -0.54 -18.55
CA GLN A 85 -24.63 -1.30 -19.31
C GLN A 85 -25.81 -1.80 -18.46
N THR A 86 -25.56 -2.17 -17.19
CA THR A 86 -26.56 -2.84 -16.34
C THR A 86 -27.32 -1.91 -15.42
N ALA A 87 -26.72 -0.81 -14.97
CA ALA A 87 -27.31 0.08 -13.98
C ALA A 87 -27.46 1.53 -14.47
N VAL A 88 -26.61 2.00 -15.39
CA VAL A 88 -26.66 3.40 -15.88
C VAL A 88 -27.57 3.54 -17.11
N ALA A 89 -27.32 2.76 -18.17
CA ALA A 89 -28.08 2.85 -19.42
C ALA A 89 -29.58 2.52 -19.26
N PRO A 90 -29.98 1.43 -18.58
CA PRO A 90 -31.39 1.10 -18.37
C PRO A 90 -32.00 1.76 -17.11
N ARG A 91 -31.31 2.70 -16.45
CA ARG A 91 -31.67 3.19 -15.10
C ARG A 91 -33.12 3.66 -14.97
N ALA A 92 -33.62 4.43 -15.94
CA ALA A 92 -34.99 4.94 -15.90
C ALA A 92 -36.03 3.82 -15.90
N SER A 93 -35.81 2.76 -16.69
CA SER A 93 -36.68 1.58 -16.73
C SER A 93 -36.57 0.76 -15.45
N ILE A 94 -35.36 0.62 -14.89
CA ILE A 94 -35.15 -0.07 -13.61
C ILE A 94 -35.91 0.65 -12.51
N LEU A 95 -35.73 1.96 -12.36
CA LEU A 95 -36.41 2.74 -11.32
C LEU A 95 -37.94 2.65 -11.44
N ALA A 96 -38.50 2.82 -12.63
CA ALA A 96 -39.95 2.68 -12.84
C ALA A 96 -40.45 1.28 -12.42
N THR A 97 -39.74 0.23 -12.83
CA THR A 97 -40.10 -1.16 -12.52
C THR A 97 -40.01 -1.45 -11.02
N GLU A 98 -38.95 -0.98 -10.37
CA GLU A 98 -38.74 -1.19 -8.94
C GLU A 98 -39.71 -0.36 -8.08
N VAL A 99 -40.05 0.87 -8.48
CA VAL A 99 -41.07 1.68 -7.82
C VAL A 99 -42.45 1.02 -7.91
N ASP A 100 -42.85 0.57 -9.10
CA ASP A 100 -44.13 -0.15 -9.29
C ASP A 100 -44.17 -1.44 -8.46
N TRP A 101 -43.06 -2.19 -8.45
CA TRP A 101 -42.96 -3.42 -7.68
C TRP A 101 -43.04 -3.16 -6.17
N LEU A 102 -42.28 -2.21 -5.63
CA LEU A 102 -42.30 -1.83 -4.21
C LEU A 102 -43.70 -1.43 -3.75
N ASN A 103 -44.42 -0.66 -4.57
CA ASN A 103 -45.82 -0.29 -4.33
C ASN A 103 -46.77 -1.50 -4.39
N SER A 104 -46.55 -2.42 -5.34
CA SER A 104 -47.40 -3.62 -5.52
C SER A 104 -47.35 -4.56 -4.32
N ILE A 105 -46.17 -4.69 -3.68
CA ILE A 105 -45.99 -5.50 -2.47
C ILE A 105 -46.29 -4.71 -1.19
N LYS A 106 -46.62 -3.41 -1.30
CA LYS A 106 -46.85 -2.50 -0.19
C LYS A 106 -45.68 -2.47 0.80
N ALA A 107 -44.46 -2.35 0.28
CA ALA A 107 -43.26 -2.35 1.12
C ALA A 107 -43.28 -1.17 2.11
N ASP A 108 -43.02 -1.47 3.38
CA ASP A 108 -42.92 -0.49 4.47
C ASP A 108 -41.49 0.09 4.58
N LEU A 109 -40.49 -0.72 4.23
CA LEU A 109 -39.07 -0.37 4.32
C LEU A 109 -38.24 -1.13 3.29
N VAL A 110 -37.27 -0.44 2.68
CA VAL A 110 -36.26 -1.06 1.80
C VAL A 110 -34.94 -1.22 2.55
N ILE A 111 -34.37 -2.41 2.51
CA ILE A 111 -33.06 -2.72 3.08
C ILE A 111 -32.11 -3.05 1.94
N SER A 112 -30.93 -2.45 1.93
CA SER A 112 -29.95 -2.64 0.86
C SER A 112 -28.61 -3.13 1.42
N ASP A 113 -28.13 -4.29 0.98
CA ASP A 113 -26.72 -4.69 1.13
C ASP A 113 -25.90 -4.02 0.03
N VAL A 114 -25.94 -2.68 0.05
CA VAL A 114 -25.21 -1.74 -0.81
C VAL A 114 -25.57 -1.69 -2.31
N VAL A 115 -26.76 -2.14 -2.70
CA VAL A 115 -27.34 -1.87 -4.04
C VAL A 115 -27.74 -0.39 -4.15
N PRO A 116 -27.10 0.44 -5.00
CA PRO A 116 -27.37 1.89 -5.03
C PRO A 116 -28.79 2.21 -5.50
N VAL A 117 -29.19 1.64 -6.64
CA VAL A 117 -30.49 1.93 -7.28
C VAL A 117 -31.69 1.60 -6.39
N ALA A 118 -31.54 0.67 -5.43
CA ALA A 118 -32.57 0.35 -4.45
C ALA A 118 -32.89 1.52 -3.51
N CYS A 119 -31.87 2.28 -3.08
CA CYS A 119 -32.05 3.46 -2.22
C CYS A 119 -32.83 4.55 -2.96
N ARG A 120 -32.52 4.74 -4.25
CA ARG A 120 -33.24 5.70 -5.09
C ARG A 120 -34.66 5.25 -5.41
N ALA A 121 -34.86 3.98 -5.78
CA ALA A 121 -36.19 3.44 -6.06
C ALA A 121 -37.12 3.56 -4.83
N ALA A 122 -36.59 3.31 -3.62
CA ALA A 122 -37.33 3.51 -2.39
C ALA A 122 -37.77 4.97 -2.23
N ALA A 123 -36.85 5.93 -2.42
CA ALA A 123 -37.16 7.35 -2.32
C ALA A 123 -38.19 7.81 -3.37
N ASP A 124 -38.06 7.36 -4.62
CA ASP A 124 -39.00 7.66 -5.70
C ASP A 124 -40.40 7.04 -5.42
N ALA A 125 -40.47 5.93 -4.68
CA ALA A 125 -41.71 5.32 -4.19
C ALA A 125 -42.26 5.96 -2.90
N GLY A 126 -41.53 6.91 -2.28
CA GLY A 126 -41.89 7.49 -0.99
C GLY A 126 -41.70 6.55 0.21
N ILE A 127 -40.86 5.53 0.06
CA ILE A 127 -40.55 4.50 1.07
C ILE A 127 -39.17 4.76 1.66
N ARG A 128 -39.03 4.54 2.98
CA ARG A 128 -37.75 4.71 3.68
C ARG A 128 -36.76 3.60 3.27
N SER A 129 -35.46 3.91 3.30
CA SER A 129 -34.43 2.90 3.03
C SER A 129 -33.26 2.93 4.02
N VAL A 130 -32.72 1.75 4.31
CA VAL A 130 -31.57 1.54 5.21
C VAL A 130 -30.53 0.67 4.51
N CYS A 131 -29.24 0.98 4.69
CA CYS A 131 -28.16 0.13 4.18
C CYS A 131 -27.54 -0.71 5.29
N VAL A 132 -27.13 -1.95 4.98
CA VAL A 132 -26.42 -2.84 5.91
C VAL A 132 -25.17 -3.37 5.22
N THR A 133 -23.99 -2.84 5.52
CA THR A 133 -22.76 -3.18 4.78
C THR A 133 -21.48 -2.77 5.52
N ASN A 134 -20.32 -3.21 5.04
CA ASN A 134 -19.00 -2.73 5.43
C ASN A 134 -18.28 -1.97 4.30
N PHE A 135 -18.82 -1.88 3.08
CA PHE A 135 -18.22 -1.06 2.02
C PHE A 135 -19.30 -0.45 1.15
N SER A 136 -18.93 0.53 0.33
CA SER A 136 -19.84 1.17 -0.64
C SER A 136 -19.28 1.18 -2.06
N TRP A 137 -20.13 1.03 -3.08
CA TRP A 137 -19.67 0.94 -4.48
C TRP A 137 -19.05 2.24 -5.00
N ASP A 138 -19.43 3.41 -4.47
CA ASP A 138 -18.78 4.68 -4.79
C ASP A 138 -17.31 4.66 -4.34
N PHE A 139 -17.01 4.09 -3.17
CA PHE A 139 -15.64 3.90 -2.70
C PHE A 139 -14.85 2.90 -3.56
N ILE A 140 -15.46 1.76 -3.91
CA ILE A 140 -14.81 0.74 -4.75
C ILE A 140 -14.53 1.29 -6.16
N TYR A 141 -15.54 1.89 -6.81
CA TYR A 141 -15.41 2.38 -8.17
C TYR A 141 -14.61 3.67 -8.30
N ALA A 142 -14.46 4.46 -7.22
CA ALA A 142 -13.60 5.64 -7.24
C ALA A 142 -12.17 5.29 -7.72
N GLU A 143 -11.60 4.18 -7.24
CA GLU A 143 -10.27 3.73 -7.69
C GLU A 143 -10.28 3.26 -9.15
N TYR A 144 -11.36 2.61 -9.60
CA TYR A 144 -11.47 2.09 -10.96
C TYR A 144 -11.54 3.24 -11.97
N VAL A 145 -12.30 4.29 -11.66
CA VAL A 145 -12.42 5.50 -12.48
C VAL A 145 -11.07 6.23 -12.57
N MET A 146 -10.31 6.30 -11.48
CA MET A 146 -8.97 6.91 -11.50
C MET A 146 -8.03 6.21 -12.48
N ALA A 147 -8.19 4.91 -12.70
CA ALA A 147 -7.40 4.14 -13.66
C ALA A 147 -7.93 4.17 -15.09
N ALA A 148 -9.25 4.30 -15.27
CA ALA A 148 -9.92 4.26 -16.58
C ALA A 148 -9.97 5.62 -17.31
N GLY A 149 -9.67 6.72 -16.60
CA GLY A 149 -9.78 8.07 -17.12
C GLY A 149 -11.16 8.72 -16.88
N TYR A 150 -11.28 9.99 -17.27
CA TYR A 150 -12.37 10.89 -16.85
C TYR A 150 -13.79 10.48 -17.30
N HIS A 151 -13.91 9.58 -18.29
CA HIS A 151 -15.19 9.24 -18.95
C HIS A 151 -16.19 8.52 -18.03
N HIS A 152 -15.74 7.84 -16.97
CA HIS A 152 -16.60 7.07 -16.06
C HIS A 152 -16.92 7.79 -14.75
N ARG A 153 -16.51 9.06 -14.58
CA ARG A 153 -16.70 9.80 -13.32
C ARG A 153 -18.16 9.89 -12.88
N SER A 154 -19.08 10.08 -13.83
CA SER A 154 -20.52 10.18 -13.55
C SER A 154 -21.09 8.96 -12.82
N ILE A 155 -20.48 7.77 -12.99
CA ILE A 155 -20.90 6.55 -12.31
C ILE A 155 -20.78 6.69 -10.79
N VAL A 156 -19.62 7.15 -10.30
CA VAL A 156 -19.36 7.31 -8.86
C VAL A 156 -20.28 8.37 -8.26
N TRP A 157 -20.49 9.47 -8.97
CA TRP A 157 -21.43 10.52 -8.55
C TRP A 157 -22.86 10.00 -8.43
N GLN A 158 -23.31 9.21 -9.40
CA GLN A 158 -24.65 8.63 -9.40
C GLN A 158 -24.83 7.63 -8.26
N ILE A 159 -23.84 6.77 -8.01
CA ILE A 159 -23.89 5.82 -6.89
C ILE A 159 -23.99 6.56 -5.55
N ALA A 160 -23.13 7.56 -5.35
CA ALA A 160 -23.12 8.33 -4.10
C ALA A 160 -24.41 9.16 -3.93
N GLU A 161 -24.99 9.68 -5.02
CA GLU A 161 -26.32 10.31 -5.01
C GLU A 161 -27.39 9.30 -4.58
N ASP A 162 -27.40 8.11 -5.17
CA ASP A 162 -28.39 7.07 -4.86
C ASP A 162 -28.31 6.66 -3.38
N TYR A 163 -27.10 6.46 -2.82
CA TYR A 163 -26.92 6.21 -1.39
C TYR A 163 -27.33 7.37 -0.49
N SER A 164 -27.25 8.62 -0.95
CA SER A 164 -27.63 9.78 -0.15
C SER A 164 -29.13 9.86 0.18
N HIS A 165 -29.95 9.05 -0.51
CA HIS A 165 -31.38 8.86 -0.21
C HIS A 165 -31.63 7.80 0.88
N CYS A 166 -30.58 7.09 1.30
CA CYS A 166 -30.64 6.18 2.43
C CYS A 166 -30.75 6.97 3.74
N GLU A 167 -31.61 6.52 4.64
CA GLU A 167 -31.85 7.18 5.92
C GLU A 167 -30.63 7.07 6.85
N PHE A 168 -30.07 5.87 6.96
CA PHE A 168 -28.84 5.61 7.70
C PHE A 168 -28.19 4.29 7.26
N LEU A 169 -26.93 4.14 7.63
CA LEU A 169 -26.13 2.94 7.42
C LEU A 169 -26.00 2.14 8.73
N ILE A 170 -26.35 0.86 8.69
CA ILE A 170 -25.91 -0.13 9.67
C ILE A 170 -24.56 -0.66 9.19
N ARG A 171 -23.49 -0.25 9.87
CA ARG A 171 -22.11 -0.50 9.44
C ARG A 171 -21.56 -1.73 10.14
N LEU A 172 -21.07 -2.67 9.34
CA LEU A 172 -20.48 -3.91 9.84
C LEU A 172 -18.97 -3.73 10.09
N PRO A 173 -18.35 -4.50 11.00
CA PRO A 173 -16.91 -4.39 11.27
C PRO A 173 -16.05 -4.57 10.02
N GLY A 174 -14.88 -3.95 9.99
CA GLY A 174 -13.96 -4.05 8.84
C GLY A 174 -14.40 -3.18 7.68
N TYR A 175 -15.00 -2.06 8.03
CA TYR A 175 -15.59 -1.17 7.07
C TYR A 175 -14.57 -0.31 6.35
N CYS A 176 -14.89 0.02 5.11
CA CYS A 176 -14.25 1.07 4.34
C CYS A 176 -14.86 2.43 4.72
N PRO A 177 -14.18 3.55 4.41
CA PRO A 177 -14.82 4.86 4.38
C PRO A 177 -16.06 4.83 3.47
N MET A 178 -17.23 5.22 4.00
CA MET A 178 -18.49 5.27 3.25
C MET A 178 -19.17 6.62 3.47
N PRO A 179 -18.60 7.71 2.93
CA PRO A 179 -18.99 9.07 3.29
C PRO A 179 -20.32 9.50 2.63
N ALA A 180 -20.87 8.70 1.71
CA ALA A 180 -22.19 8.92 1.14
C ALA A 180 -23.32 8.75 2.18
N PHE A 181 -23.08 8.00 3.26
CA PHE A 181 -24.03 7.82 4.35
C PHE A 181 -23.82 8.86 5.44
N ARG A 182 -24.92 9.44 5.90
CA ARG A 182 -24.90 10.50 6.90
C ARG A 182 -24.86 9.97 8.33
N ASP A 183 -25.88 9.19 8.67
CA ASP A 183 -26.05 8.62 10.00
C ASP A 183 -25.60 7.15 9.94
N VAL A 184 -24.80 6.73 10.92
CA VAL A 184 -24.13 5.42 10.91
C VAL A 184 -24.28 4.73 12.27
N PHE A 185 -24.68 3.46 12.26
CA PHE A 185 -24.82 2.61 13.43
C PHE A 185 -23.91 1.40 13.30
N ASP A 186 -22.86 1.35 14.11
CA ASP A 186 -21.98 0.19 14.16
C ASP A 186 -22.67 -0.98 14.88
N VAL A 187 -22.60 -2.16 14.29
CA VAL A 187 -23.12 -3.40 14.88
C VAL A 187 -22.01 -4.43 15.06
N PRO A 188 -22.21 -5.43 15.94
CA PRO A 188 -21.29 -6.55 16.07
C PRO A 188 -21.14 -7.35 14.76
N LEU A 189 -20.23 -8.33 14.72
CA LEU A 189 -20.08 -9.18 13.54
C LEU A 189 -21.40 -9.89 13.22
N VAL A 190 -21.79 -9.82 11.95
CA VAL A 190 -22.89 -10.61 11.39
C VAL A 190 -22.33 -11.96 10.96
N VAL A 191 -22.70 -13.02 11.67
CA VAL A 191 -22.13 -14.36 11.52
C VAL A 191 -23.27 -15.39 11.55
N ARG A 192 -23.23 -16.35 10.63
CA ARG A 192 -24.13 -17.51 10.64
C ARG A 192 -23.78 -18.46 11.75
N ARG A 193 -24.75 -18.93 12.54
CA ARG A 193 -24.51 -19.81 13.70
C ARG A 193 -24.15 -21.23 13.26
N LEU A 194 -23.40 -21.94 14.11
CA LEU A 194 -23.12 -23.35 13.90
C LEU A 194 -24.41 -24.18 14.08
N HIS A 195 -24.63 -25.12 13.17
CA HIS A 195 -25.66 -26.15 13.33
C HIS A 195 -25.12 -27.34 14.10
N LYS A 196 -23.85 -27.68 13.88
CA LYS A 196 -23.20 -28.85 14.49
C LYS A 196 -21.89 -28.48 15.17
N PRO A 197 -21.55 -29.13 16.30
CA PRO A 197 -20.23 -28.99 16.91
C PRO A 197 -19.15 -29.69 16.07
N ARG A 198 -17.90 -29.23 16.21
CA ARG A 198 -16.70 -29.73 15.51
C ARG A 198 -16.62 -31.26 15.45
N ASN A 199 -16.78 -31.93 16.60
CA ASN A 199 -16.62 -33.38 16.73
C ASN A 199 -17.67 -34.17 15.91
N GLU A 200 -18.88 -33.65 15.80
CA GLU A 200 -19.95 -34.25 15.00
C GLU A 200 -19.64 -34.15 13.50
N VAL A 201 -19.26 -32.95 13.04
CA VAL A 201 -18.87 -32.70 11.64
C VAL A 201 -17.69 -33.59 11.23
N ARG A 202 -16.67 -33.70 12.08
CA ARG A 202 -15.49 -34.54 11.82
C ARG A 202 -15.85 -36.03 11.74
N ARG A 203 -16.74 -36.50 12.61
CA ARG A 203 -17.23 -37.89 12.58
C ARG A 203 -18.00 -38.20 11.29
N GLU A 204 -18.85 -37.28 10.83
CA GLU A 204 -19.59 -37.44 9.57
C GLU A 204 -18.68 -37.48 8.36
N LEU A 205 -17.58 -36.72 8.40
CA LEU A 205 -16.55 -36.72 7.35
C LEU A 205 -15.55 -37.88 7.49
N GLY A 206 -15.63 -38.69 8.55
CA GLY A 206 -14.69 -39.79 8.81
C GLY A 206 -13.28 -39.33 9.20
N ILE A 207 -13.13 -38.14 9.79
CA ILE A 207 -11.85 -37.52 10.13
C ILE A 207 -11.58 -37.65 11.64
N GLY A 208 -10.46 -38.28 12.02
CA GLY A 208 -10.05 -38.41 13.43
C GLY A 208 -9.62 -37.08 14.05
N GLU A 209 -9.77 -36.88 15.36
CA GLU A 209 -9.47 -35.60 16.05
C GLU A 209 -8.00 -35.18 16.00
N ASP A 210 -7.09 -36.14 15.80
CA ASP A 210 -5.63 -35.95 15.69
C ASP A 210 -5.19 -35.47 14.31
N VAL A 211 -6.04 -35.61 13.29
CA VAL A 211 -5.73 -35.24 11.89
C VAL A 211 -5.83 -33.73 11.70
N LYS A 212 -4.80 -33.10 11.12
CA LYS A 212 -4.88 -31.67 10.81
C LYS A 212 -5.71 -31.42 9.56
N LEU A 213 -6.66 -30.48 9.67
CA LEU A 213 -7.65 -30.22 8.63
C LEU A 213 -7.57 -28.77 8.16
N VAL A 214 -7.43 -28.55 6.85
CA VAL A 214 -7.55 -27.22 6.24
C VAL A 214 -8.81 -27.15 5.38
N ILE A 215 -9.55 -26.04 5.45
CA ILE A 215 -10.63 -25.77 4.49
C ILE A 215 -10.11 -24.85 3.38
N PHE A 216 -10.27 -25.29 2.13
CA PHE A 216 -9.87 -24.56 0.94
C PHE A 216 -11.09 -23.94 0.27
N ASN A 217 -11.23 -22.62 0.38
CA ASN A 217 -12.42 -21.91 -0.06
C ASN A 217 -12.08 -20.58 -0.75
N PHE A 218 -12.34 -20.53 -2.06
CA PHE A 218 -12.18 -19.33 -2.90
C PHE A 218 -13.54 -18.76 -3.37
N GLY A 219 -14.63 -19.12 -2.68
CA GLY A 219 -16.00 -18.80 -3.07
C GLY A 219 -16.47 -19.59 -4.29
N GLY A 220 -17.72 -19.41 -4.71
CA GLY A 220 -18.28 -20.23 -5.81
C GLY A 220 -17.99 -19.72 -7.22
N GLN A 221 -16.76 -19.28 -7.49
CA GLN A 221 -16.25 -19.32 -8.87
C GLN A 221 -15.54 -20.67 -9.07
N PRO A 222 -15.87 -21.42 -10.14
CA PRO A 222 -15.16 -22.64 -10.46
C PRO A 222 -13.75 -22.29 -10.89
N ALA A 223 -12.80 -22.37 -9.96
CA ALA A 223 -11.40 -22.24 -10.26
C ALA A 223 -10.86 -23.66 -10.46
N GLY A 224 -10.44 -23.96 -11.69
CA GLY A 224 -9.80 -25.22 -12.07
C GLY A 224 -8.42 -25.35 -11.44
N TRP A 225 -8.38 -25.43 -10.11
CA TRP A 225 -7.14 -25.55 -9.33
C TRP A 225 -6.47 -26.89 -9.63
N ASN A 226 -5.20 -26.83 -10.01
CA ASN A 226 -4.35 -28.03 -10.15
C ASN A 226 -3.72 -28.38 -8.80
N LEU A 227 -4.50 -29.03 -7.94
CA LEU A 227 -4.09 -29.42 -6.60
C LEU A 227 -3.26 -30.70 -6.65
N LYS A 228 -2.15 -30.74 -5.89
CA LYS A 228 -1.28 -31.92 -5.78
C LYS A 228 -1.13 -32.36 -4.34
N LYS A 229 -0.86 -33.66 -4.15
CA LYS A 229 -0.71 -34.25 -2.82
C LYS A 229 0.35 -33.52 -1.98
N GLU A 230 1.45 -33.12 -2.61
CA GLU A 230 2.61 -32.47 -1.97
C GLU A 230 2.33 -31.06 -1.46
N PHE A 231 1.17 -30.46 -1.78
CA PHE A 231 0.85 -29.11 -1.34
C PHE A 231 0.51 -29.04 0.14
N LEU A 232 0.09 -30.16 0.74
CA LEU A 232 -0.19 -30.27 2.16
C LEU A 232 0.98 -30.93 2.90
N PRO A 233 1.23 -30.55 4.17
CA PRO A 233 2.13 -31.32 5.02
C PRO A 233 1.65 -32.77 5.20
N ASP A 234 2.60 -33.66 5.51
CA ASP A 234 2.28 -35.07 5.74
C ASP A 234 1.25 -35.24 6.86
N GLY A 235 0.24 -36.08 6.62
CA GLY A 235 -0.86 -36.36 7.56
C GLY A 235 -1.98 -35.30 7.59
N TRP A 236 -1.90 -34.24 6.79
CA TRP A 236 -2.98 -33.25 6.69
C TRP A 236 -4.02 -33.63 5.63
N LEU A 237 -5.26 -33.23 5.87
CA LEU A 237 -6.37 -33.31 4.93
C LEU A 237 -6.86 -31.91 4.56
N CYS A 238 -7.34 -31.75 3.34
CA CYS A 238 -7.92 -30.51 2.84
C CYS A 238 -9.35 -30.71 2.38
N LEU A 239 -10.29 -29.90 2.87
CA LEU A 239 -11.67 -29.87 2.43
C LEU A 239 -11.84 -28.82 1.33
N VAL A 240 -12.19 -29.25 0.11
CA VAL A 240 -12.27 -28.38 -1.06
C VAL A 240 -13.72 -27.95 -1.28
N CYS A 241 -13.99 -26.65 -1.10
CA CYS A 241 -15.29 -26.04 -1.38
C CYS A 241 -15.46 -25.80 -2.90
N GLY A 242 -16.63 -26.15 -3.44
CA GLY A 242 -17.02 -25.77 -4.80
C GLY A 242 -16.24 -26.47 -5.94
N ALA A 243 -15.59 -27.62 -5.67
CA ALA A 243 -14.97 -28.40 -6.74
C ALA A 243 -16.03 -28.98 -7.69
N ASN A 244 -15.71 -29.02 -8.99
CA ASN A 244 -16.61 -29.58 -10.00
C ASN A 244 -16.74 -31.11 -9.82
N GLU A 245 -17.88 -31.68 -10.25
CA GLU A 245 -18.11 -33.12 -10.13
C GLU A 245 -17.07 -33.97 -10.88
N ASP A 246 -16.59 -33.45 -12.00
CA ASP A 246 -15.61 -34.11 -12.87
C ASP A 246 -14.15 -33.80 -12.51
N GLN A 247 -13.89 -32.97 -11.49
CA GLN A 247 -12.53 -32.58 -11.12
C GLN A 247 -11.84 -33.66 -10.28
N GLU A 248 -10.87 -34.39 -10.82
CA GLU A 248 -10.05 -35.31 -10.03
C GLU A 248 -9.29 -34.55 -8.92
N LEU A 249 -9.43 -35.00 -7.67
CA LEU A 249 -8.74 -34.46 -6.51
C LEU A 249 -7.73 -35.48 -5.96
N PRO A 250 -6.55 -35.05 -5.48
CA PRO A 250 -5.60 -35.96 -4.84
C PRO A 250 -6.19 -36.61 -3.58
N PRO A 251 -5.66 -37.77 -3.11
CA PRO A 251 -6.24 -38.53 -2.00
C PRO A 251 -6.38 -37.78 -0.66
N ASN A 252 -5.54 -36.77 -0.42
CA ASN A 252 -5.58 -35.92 0.78
C ASN A 252 -6.46 -34.67 0.61
N PHE A 253 -7.21 -34.56 -0.49
CA PHE A 253 -8.16 -33.49 -0.76
C PHE A 253 -9.56 -34.08 -0.89
N ILE A 254 -10.44 -33.71 0.03
CA ILE A 254 -11.81 -34.21 0.12
C ILE A 254 -12.75 -33.17 -0.48
N ARG A 255 -13.54 -33.59 -1.48
CA ARG A 255 -14.58 -32.74 -2.06
C ARG A 255 -15.72 -32.56 -1.08
N LEU A 256 -16.12 -31.32 -0.83
CA LEU A 256 -17.37 -31.03 -0.11
C LEU A 256 -18.56 -31.04 -1.06
N ALA A 257 -19.72 -31.47 -0.54
CA ALA A 257 -20.99 -31.35 -1.25
C ALA A 257 -21.30 -29.87 -1.54
N LYS A 258 -22.01 -29.60 -2.65
CA LYS A 258 -22.33 -28.23 -3.09
C LYS A 258 -23.18 -27.46 -2.07
N ASP A 259 -23.96 -28.18 -1.28
CA ASP A 259 -24.85 -27.69 -0.22
C ASP A 259 -24.24 -27.83 1.19
N ALA A 260 -22.95 -28.19 1.30
CA ALA A 260 -22.28 -28.29 2.58
C ALA A 260 -22.31 -26.96 3.34
N TYR A 261 -22.76 -27.00 4.59
CA TYR A 261 -22.86 -25.81 5.42
C TYR A 261 -21.47 -25.34 5.86
N THR A 262 -20.95 -24.32 5.17
CA THR A 262 -19.55 -23.87 5.33
C THR A 262 -19.17 -23.47 6.76
N PRO A 263 -20.01 -22.80 7.58
CA PRO A 263 -19.67 -22.45 8.96
C PRO A 263 -19.28 -23.65 9.83
N ASP A 264 -20.06 -24.74 9.75
CA ASP A 264 -19.78 -25.98 10.49
C ASP A 264 -18.44 -26.59 10.08
N VAL A 265 -18.16 -26.60 8.77
CA VAL A 265 -16.93 -27.12 8.22
C VAL A 265 -15.72 -26.25 8.60
N MET A 266 -15.90 -24.93 8.62
CA MET A 266 -14.88 -23.98 9.09
C MET A 266 -14.54 -24.24 10.56
N ALA A 267 -15.55 -24.34 11.44
CA ALA A 267 -15.34 -24.65 12.85
C ALA A 267 -14.74 -26.05 13.09
N ALA A 268 -14.99 -27.00 12.18
CA ALA A 268 -14.41 -28.33 12.20
C ALA A 268 -12.94 -28.40 11.72
N SER A 269 -12.43 -27.33 11.11
CA SER A 269 -11.08 -27.24 10.53
C SER A 269 -10.06 -26.63 11.50
N ASP A 270 -8.77 -26.91 11.32
CA ASP A 270 -7.67 -26.32 12.10
C ASP A 270 -7.21 -24.97 11.54
N CYS A 271 -7.39 -24.76 10.24
CA CYS A 271 -7.19 -23.47 9.59
C CYS A 271 -7.99 -23.37 8.29
N MET A 272 -8.08 -22.16 7.77
CA MET A 272 -8.68 -21.84 6.49
C MET A 272 -7.63 -21.37 5.50
N LEU A 273 -7.73 -21.81 4.25
CA LEU A 273 -6.97 -21.30 3.11
C LEU A 273 -7.93 -20.75 2.05
N GLY A 274 -7.78 -19.48 1.68
CA GLY A 274 -8.75 -18.85 0.78
C GLY A 274 -8.45 -17.41 0.39
N LYS A 275 -9.48 -16.76 -0.15
CA LYS A 275 -9.48 -15.31 -0.44
C LYS A 275 -10.19 -14.54 0.68
N ILE A 276 -9.71 -13.33 0.97
CA ILE A 276 -10.35 -12.45 1.95
C ILE A 276 -11.74 -12.06 1.43
N GLY A 277 -12.78 -12.15 2.26
CA GLY A 277 -14.10 -11.60 1.99
C GLY A 277 -14.90 -11.52 3.29
N TYR A 278 -15.79 -10.53 3.44
CA TYR A 278 -16.42 -10.23 4.73
C TYR A 278 -17.07 -11.46 5.39
N GLY A 279 -17.89 -12.23 4.66
CA GLY A 279 -18.55 -13.43 5.23
C GLY A 279 -17.55 -14.45 5.76
N THR A 280 -16.48 -14.71 5.02
CA THR A 280 -15.41 -15.63 5.42
C THR A 280 -14.59 -15.11 6.60
N VAL A 281 -14.24 -13.82 6.59
CA VAL A 281 -13.46 -13.19 7.66
C VAL A 281 -14.25 -13.14 8.96
N SER A 282 -15.52 -12.73 8.90
CA SER A 282 -16.41 -12.67 10.05
C SER A 282 -16.60 -14.05 10.70
N GLU A 283 -16.80 -15.10 9.91
CA GLU A 283 -16.89 -16.49 10.39
C GLU A 283 -15.56 -16.99 10.96
N ALA A 284 -14.43 -16.73 10.28
CA ALA A 284 -13.12 -17.14 10.77
C ALA A 284 -12.80 -16.50 12.14
N LEU A 285 -13.10 -15.21 12.31
CA LEU A 285 -12.90 -14.51 13.58
C LEU A 285 -13.84 -15.03 14.67
N ALA A 286 -15.13 -15.17 14.37
CA ALA A 286 -16.12 -15.66 15.33
C ALA A 286 -15.81 -17.06 15.85
N TYR A 287 -15.29 -17.93 14.98
CA TYR A 287 -14.91 -19.31 15.33
C TYR A 287 -13.45 -19.47 15.70
N LYS A 288 -12.71 -18.37 15.84
CA LYS A 288 -11.28 -18.34 16.21
C LYS A 288 -10.45 -19.27 15.33
N LEU A 289 -10.79 -19.34 14.04
CA LEU A 289 -10.14 -20.15 13.03
C LEU A 289 -9.00 -19.35 12.39
N PRO A 290 -7.74 -19.81 12.48
CA PRO A 290 -6.64 -19.20 11.73
C PRO A 290 -6.89 -19.20 10.23
N PHE A 291 -6.63 -18.08 9.58
CA PHE A 291 -6.93 -17.85 8.17
C PHE A 291 -5.66 -17.51 7.40
N VAL A 292 -5.20 -18.46 6.58
CA VAL A 292 -4.23 -18.27 5.52
C VAL A 292 -4.93 -17.67 4.31
N PHE A 293 -4.58 -16.44 3.94
CA PHE A 293 -5.25 -15.75 2.85
C PHE A 293 -4.28 -15.38 1.73
N VAL A 294 -4.82 -15.32 0.51
CA VAL A 294 -4.10 -14.81 -0.66
C VAL A 294 -4.72 -13.49 -1.09
N ARG A 295 -3.84 -12.50 -1.34
CA ARG A 295 -4.25 -11.16 -1.74
C ARG A 295 -4.97 -11.15 -3.10
N ARG A 296 -5.91 -10.22 -3.22
CA ARG A 296 -6.62 -9.91 -4.46
C ARG A 296 -6.18 -8.57 -4.98
N ASP A 297 -5.74 -8.58 -6.23
CA ASP A 297 -5.38 -7.34 -6.89
C ASP A 297 -6.64 -6.53 -7.18
N TYR A 298 -6.60 -5.23 -6.87
CA TYR A 298 -7.64 -4.25 -7.17
C TYR A 298 -9.00 -4.49 -6.48
N PHE A 299 -9.01 -5.13 -5.31
CA PHE A 299 -10.21 -5.24 -4.48
C PHE A 299 -10.09 -4.37 -3.21
N ASN A 300 -10.63 -3.14 -3.25
CA ASN A 300 -10.29 -2.07 -2.30
C ASN A 300 -10.79 -2.29 -0.86
N GLU A 301 -11.74 -3.20 -0.65
CA GLU A 301 -12.21 -3.61 0.69
C GLU A 301 -11.19 -4.50 1.41
N GLU A 302 -10.37 -5.24 0.66
CA GLU A 302 -9.44 -6.24 1.20
C GLU A 302 -8.50 -5.70 2.29
N PRO A 303 -7.86 -4.52 2.14
CA PRO A 303 -6.96 -4.00 3.17
C PRO A 303 -7.63 -3.84 4.54
N PHE A 304 -8.91 -3.47 4.60
CA PHE A 304 -9.64 -3.25 5.85
C PHE A 304 -9.94 -4.58 6.55
N LEU A 305 -10.35 -5.58 5.78
CA LEU A 305 -10.58 -6.93 6.29
C LEU A 305 -9.27 -7.64 6.69
N ARG A 306 -8.19 -7.41 5.94
CA ARG A 306 -6.85 -7.88 6.29
C ARG A 306 -6.39 -7.30 7.62
N ASN A 307 -6.46 -5.99 7.78
CA ASN A 307 -6.07 -5.32 9.01
C ASN A 307 -6.87 -5.84 10.20
N MET A 308 -8.15 -6.17 10.00
CA MET A 308 -8.95 -6.84 11.03
C MET A 308 -8.40 -8.23 11.39
N LEU A 309 -8.11 -9.09 10.41
CA LEU A 309 -7.52 -10.41 10.66
C LEU A 309 -6.18 -10.32 11.40
N GLU A 310 -5.33 -9.36 11.03
CA GLU A 310 -4.03 -9.12 11.66
C GLU A 310 -4.20 -8.62 13.10
N TYR A 311 -5.10 -7.64 13.30
CA TYR A 311 -5.41 -7.08 14.62
C TYR A 311 -5.86 -8.16 15.62
N TYR A 312 -6.71 -9.09 15.18
CA TYR A 312 -7.20 -10.21 15.99
C TYR A 312 -6.32 -11.47 15.90
N GLN A 313 -5.08 -11.36 15.39
CA GLN A 313 -4.10 -12.45 15.33
C GLN A 313 -4.62 -13.71 14.61
N GLY A 314 -5.53 -13.52 13.65
CA GLY A 314 -6.15 -14.59 12.87
C GLY A 314 -5.58 -14.77 11.48
N GLY A 315 -4.78 -13.83 10.97
CA GLY A 315 -4.32 -13.83 9.57
C GLY A 315 -2.89 -14.33 9.33
N VAL A 316 -2.69 -15.09 8.26
CA VAL A 316 -1.38 -15.34 7.63
C VAL A 316 -1.48 -15.04 6.14
N GLU A 317 -0.75 -14.04 5.67
CA GLU A 317 -0.68 -13.75 4.22
C GLU A 317 0.18 -14.80 3.52
N MET A 318 -0.35 -15.40 2.45
CA MET A 318 0.36 -16.24 1.49
C MET A 318 0.45 -15.52 0.15
N ILE A 319 1.65 -15.44 -0.41
CA ILE A 319 1.85 -14.85 -1.73
C ILE A 319 1.27 -15.77 -2.82
N ARG A 320 0.72 -15.17 -3.88
CA ARG A 320 0.07 -15.91 -4.99
C ARG A 320 0.97 -16.96 -5.63
N ARG A 321 2.29 -16.69 -5.73
CA ARG A 321 3.26 -17.66 -6.24
C ARG A 321 3.23 -18.97 -5.46
N ASP A 322 3.27 -18.87 -4.12
CA ASP A 322 3.36 -20.03 -3.24
C ASP A 322 2.04 -20.80 -3.19
N LEU A 323 0.91 -20.11 -3.33
CA LEU A 323 -0.39 -20.77 -3.57
C LEU A 323 -0.33 -21.66 -4.82
N LEU A 324 0.16 -21.12 -5.94
CA LEU A 324 0.15 -21.81 -7.24
C LEU A 324 1.23 -22.91 -7.34
N THR A 325 2.38 -22.73 -6.70
CA THR A 325 3.48 -23.72 -6.70
C THR A 325 3.33 -24.78 -5.61
N GLY A 326 2.39 -24.60 -4.68
CA GLY A 326 2.11 -25.58 -3.62
C GLY A 326 3.00 -25.45 -2.39
N HIS A 327 3.68 -24.33 -2.20
CA HIS A 327 4.55 -24.10 -1.03
C HIS A 327 3.73 -23.69 0.20
N TRP A 328 2.68 -24.47 0.55
CA TRP A 328 1.72 -24.08 1.59
C TRP A 328 2.18 -24.42 3.00
N ALA A 329 3.03 -25.45 3.17
CA ALA A 329 3.39 -26.00 4.47
C ALA A 329 3.86 -24.96 5.50
N PRO A 330 4.76 -24.00 5.20
CA PRO A 330 5.19 -23.00 6.18
C PRO A 330 4.04 -22.09 6.65
N TYR A 331 3.13 -21.74 5.73
CA TYR A 331 1.98 -20.89 6.04
C TYR A 331 0.95 -21.62 6.89
N LEU A 332 0.66 -22.88 6.57
CA LEU A 332 -0.26 -23.72 7.33
C LEU A 332 0.27 -24.01 8.74
N GLN A 333 1.56 -24.33 8.87
CA GLN A 333 2.22 -24.53 10.17
C GLN A 333 2.21 -23.26 11.01
N ARG A 334 2.46 -22.10 10.40
CA ARG A 334 2.33 -20.81 11.07
C ARG A 334 0.89 -20.56 11.52
N ALA A 335 -0.10 -20.81 10.66
CA ALA A 335 -1.50 -20.58 10.97
C ALA A 335 -1.97 -21.37 12.19
N VAL A 336 -1.63 -22.66 12.30
CA VAL A 336 -2.03 -23.48 13.47
C VAL A 336 -1.30 -23.09 14.77
N SER A 337 -0.23 -22.30 14.69
CA SER A 337 0.43 -21.72 15.86
C SER A 337 -0.22 -20.42 16.35
N LEU A 338 -1.10 -19.82 15.55
CA LEU A 338 -1.81 -18.60 15.91
C LEU A 338 -2.84 -18.86 17.02
N LYS A 339 -3.14 -17.80 17.76
CA LYS A 339 -4.19 -17.79 18.78
C LYS A 339 -5.15 -16.63 18.49
N PRO A 340 -6.10 -16.82 17.55
CA PRO A 340 -7.05 -15.77 17.21
C PRO A 340 -7.81 -15.30 18.45
N CYS A 341 -7.92 -13.97 18.62
CA CYS A 341 -8.35 -13.35 19.88
C CYS A 341 -9.55 -12.41 19.73
N TYR A 342 -10.44 -12.70 18.78
CA TYR A 342 -11.69 -11.95 18.65
C TYR A 342 -12.61 -12.23 19.84
N GLU A 343 -12.96 -11.17 20.58
CA GLU A 343 -13.85 -11.20 21.76
C GLU A 343 -15.05 -10.24 21.59
N GLY A 344 -15.26 -9.69 20.39
CA GLY A 344 -16.42 -8.85 20.10
C GLY A 344 -17.70 -9.66 19.98
N GLY A 345 -18.85 -8.97 19.93
CA GLY A 345 -20.13 -9.64 19.70
C GLY A 345 -20.21 -10.30 18.32
N ILE A 346 -20.96 -11.41 18.23
CA ILE A 346 -21.25 -12.16 16.99
C ILE A 346 -22.75 -12.18 16.65
N ASN A 347 -23.55 -11.40 17.38
CA ASN A 347 -25.00 -11.30 17.23
C ASN A 347 -25.41 -10.11 16.33
N GLY A 348 -24.53 -9.66 15.42
CA GLY A 348 -24.77 -8.51 14.56
C GLY A 348 -26.04 -8.61 13.73
N GLY A 349 -26.39 -9.82 13.25
CA GLY A 349 -27.61 -10.04 12.48
C GLY A 349 -28.89 -9.76 13.28
N GLU A 350 -28.90 -10.13 14.57
CA GLU A 350 -30.01 -9.86 15.49
C GLU A 350 -30.10 -8.36 15.82
N VAL A 351 -28.97 -7.73 16.10
CA VAL A 351 -28.90 -6.29 16.42
C VAL A 351 -29.36 -5.46 15.21
N ALA A 352 -28.86 -5.77 14.01
CA ALA A 352 -29.27 -5.13 12.77
C ALA A 352 -30.78 -5.30 12.52
N ALA A 353 -31.30 -6.53 12.65
CA ALA A 353 -32.72 -6.80 12.49
C ALA A 353 -33.58 -6.01 13.50
N ARG A 354 -33.11 -5.81 14.73
CA ARG A 354 -33.82 -5.00 15.74
C ARG A 354 -33.86 -3.52 15.38
N ILE A 355 -32.74 -2.96 14.92
CA ILE A 355 -32.67 -1.56 14.45
C ILE A 355 -33.62 -1.35 13.26
N ILE A 356 -33.63 -2.29 12.31
CA ILE A 356 -34.50 -2.27 11.14
C ILE A 356 -35.98 -2.30 11.56
N GLN A 357 -36.35 -3.17 12.50
CA GLN A 357 -37.71 -3.26 13.01
C GLN A 357 -38.16 -1.97 13.70
N ASP A 358 -37.30 -1.43 14.57
CA ASP A 358 -37.58 -0.19 15.28
C ASP A 358 -37.77 0.99 14.29
N THR A 359 -36.99 0.99 13.21
CA THR A 359 -37.09 1.99 12.12
C THR A 359 -38.41 1.83 11.38
N ALA A 360 -38.79 0.60 11.03
CA ALA A 360 -40.05 0.31 10.34
C ALA A 360 -41.26 0.80 11.15
N VAL A 361 -41.28 0.58 12.48
CA VAL A 361 -42.37 1.08 13.38
C VAL A 361 -42.36 2.59 13.63
N GLY A 362 -41.49 3.35 12.95
CA GLY A 362 -41.47 4.81 13.02
C GLY A 362 -40.63 5.40 14.17
N LYS A 363 -39.77 4.62 14.83
CA LYS A 363 -38.75 5.21 15.71
C LYS A 363 -37.71 5.92 14.84
N ASN A 364 -37.54 7.21 15.06
CA ASN A 364 -36.50 7.99 14.38
C ASN A 364 -35.16 7.76 15.05
N TYR A 365 -34.23 7.19 14.29
CA TYR A 365 -32.82 7.09 14.64
C TYR A 365 -31.98 8.16 13.92
N ALA A 366 -32.49 8.74 12.85
CA ALA A 366 -31.81 9.76 12.04
C ALA A 366 -32.02 11.19 12.56
N SER A 367 -31.08 12.08 12.25
CA SER A 367 -31.11 13.48 12.71
C SER A 367 -31.92 14.40 11.77
N ASP A 368 -32.76 15.31 12.30
CA ASP A 368 -33.70 16.16 11.53
C ASP A 368 -33.09 17.24 10.60
N LYS A 369 -31.76 17.36 10.50
CA LYS A 369 -31.12 18.39 9.63
C LYS A 369 -31.25 18.02 8.13
N PHE A 370 -31.47 18.99 7.25
CA PHE A 370 -31.75 18.83 5.80
C PHE A 370 -30.77 17.92 5.01
N SER A 371 -31.31 17.08 4.11
CA SER A 371 -30.56 16.37 3.06
C SER A 371 -30.25 17.30 1.87
N GLY A 372 -29.05 17.22 1.29
CA GLY A 372 -28.69 18.05 0.15
C GLY A 372 -27.31 17.82 -0.45
N ALA A 373 -27.23 17.93 -1.78
CA ALA A 373 -26.07 17.75 -2.66
C ALA A 373 -24.82 18.59 -2.31
N ARG A 374 -24.93 19.55 -1.39
CA ARG A 374 -23.81 20.40 -0.94
C ARG A 374 -22.74 19.59 -0.17
N ARG A 375 -23.11 18.46 0.44
CA ARG A 375 -22.19 17.57 1.19
C ARG A 375 -21.60 16.42 0.39
N LEU A 376 -22.09 16.11 -0.83
CA LEU A 376 -21.47 15.10 -1.69
C LEU A 376 -20.01 15.47 -2.02
N ARG A 377 -19.75 16.79 -2.15
CA ARG A 377 -18.40 17.35 -2.32
C ARG A 377 -17.55 17.20 -1.05
N ASP A 378 -18.14 17.38 0.14
CA ASP A 378 -17.45 17.26 1.43
C ASP A 378 -17.23 15.80 1.85
N ALA A 379 -18.14 14.90 1.49
CA ALA A 379 -18.04 13.45 1.63
C ALA A 379 -16.92 12.89 0.74
N ILE A 380 -16.80 13.39 -0.48
CA ILE A 380 -15.69 13.06 -1.38
C ILE A 380 -14.38 13.62 -0.82
N VAL A 381 -14.35 14.87 -0.34
CA VAL A 381 -13.15 15.43 0.31
C VAL A 381 -12.77 14.66 1.59
N LEU A 382 -13.74 14.22 2.39
CA LEU A 382 -13.52 13.49 3.64
C LEU A 382 -13.12 12.03 3.39
N GLY A 383 -13.74 11.32 2.44
CA GLY A 383 -13.31 10.00 1.99
C GLY A 383 -11.91 10.01 1.36
N TYR A 384 -11.60 11.09 0.63
CA TYR A 384 -10.28 11.36 0.06
C TYR A 384 -9.25 11.78 1.13
N GLN A 385 -9.67 12.40 2.24
CA GLN A 385 -8.83 12.76 3.40
C GLN A 385 -8.60 11.58 4.36
N LEU A 386 -9.59 10.70 4.57
CA LEU A 386 -9.48 9.49 5.40
C LEU A 386 -8.56 8.44 4.78
N GLN A 387 -8.44 8.40 3.46
CA GLN A 387 -7.42 7.60 2.76
C GLN A 387 -6.01 8.21 2.84
N ARG A 388 -5.85 9.42 3.39
CA ARG A 388 -4.63 10.25 3.29
C ARG A 388 -3.87 10.51 4.59
N ALA A 389 -4.23 9.93 5.73
CA ALA A 389 -3.50 10.14 6.99
C ALA A 389 -2.80 8.84 7.47
N PRO A 390 -1.49 8.67 7.26
CA PRO A 390 -0.69 7.71 8.02
C PRO A 390 -0.44 8.27 9.43
N GLY A 391 -0.77 7.51 10.49
CA GLY A 391 -0.23 7.76 11.83
C GLY A 391 -1.20 8.18 12.95
N ARG A 392 -2.51 7.94 12.85
CA ARG A 392 -3.39 7.90 14.04
C ARG A 392 -4.34 6.71 13.95
N ASP A 393 -4.51 6.00 15.06
CA ASP A 393 -5.72 5.23 15.31
C ASP A 393 -6.93 6.13 15.05
N ALA A 394 -8.00 5.57 14.51
CA ALA A 394 -9.19 6.30 14.08
C ALA A 394 -9.93 6.92 15.28
N ASP A 395 -9.47 8.07 15.74
CA ASP A 395 -10.25 9.00 16.55
C ASP A 395 -10.63 10.23 15.74
N ILE A 396 -11.86 10.68 15.95
CA ILE A 396 -12.43 11.92 15.40
C ILE A 396 -11.47 13.07 15.75
N PRO A 397 -11.09 13.93 14.79
CA PRO A 397 -10.22 15.06 15.07
C PRO A 397 -10.78 15.97 16.18
N GLU A 398 -9.94 16.37 17.13
CA GLU A 398 -10.30 17.24 18.28
C GLU A 398 -10.94 18.59 17.89
N TRP A 399 -10.78 19.05 16.65
CA TRP A 399 -11.46 20.26 16.16
C TRP A 399 -12.94 20.05 15.81
N TYR A 400 -13.42 18.80 15.78
CA TYR A 400 -14.82 18.45 15.54
C TYR A 400 -15.66 18.57 16.82
N SER A 401 -15.07 18.44 18.01
CA SER A 401 -15.73 18.64 19.32
C SER A 401 -15.73 20.10 19.80
N MET A 402 -15.09 21.03 19.07
CA MET A 402 -15.00 22.44 19.46
C MET A 402 -15.83 23.40 18.60
N ALA A 403 -16.67 22.89 17.69
CA ALA A 403 -17.47 23.71 16.78
C ALA A 403 -18.90 24.03 17.27
N GLU A 404 -19.23 23.76 18.55
CA GLU A 404 -20.56 24.07 19.12
C GLU A 404 -20.57 25.19 20.18
N THR A 405 -19.47 25.91 20.40
CA THR A 405 -19.45 27.04 21.37
C THR A 405 -18.78 28.30 20.85
N GLU A 406 -19.19 28.79 19.68
CA GLU A 406 -19.00 30.20 19.31
C GLU A 406 -20.27 30.80 18.70
N LEU A 407 -21.36 30.79 19.47
CA LEU A 407 -22.43 31.77 19.34
C LEU A 407 -22.91 32.15 20.75
N GLY A 408 -22.43 33.31 21.22
CA GLY A 408 -23.04 34.02 22.34
C GLY A 408 -22.18 34.09 23.60
N TYR A 409 -21.55 35.26 23.77
CA TYR A 409 -21.46 36.08 24.99
C TYR A 409 -20.05 36.58 25.32
N HIS A 410 -19.91 37.88 25.13
CA HIS A 410 -18.93 38.72 25.82
C HIS A 410 -18.93 38.43 27.33
N ASN A 411 -17.74 38.36 27.93
CA ASN A 411 -17.41 39.26 29.03
C ASN A 411 -15.90 39.38 29.27
N THR A 412 -15.52 40.64 29.39
CA THR A 412 -14.25 41.27 29.78
C THR A 412 -13.60 40.70 31.03
N LEU A 413 -12.24 40.75 31.09
CA LEU A 413 -11.42 41.44 32.13
C LEU A 413 -9.90 41.22 31.87
N PRO A 414 -8.98 42.04 32.44
CA PRO A 414 -8.18 42.97 31.64
C PRO A 414 -6.65 42.79 31.75
N ASN A 415 -5.96 43.51 30.84
CA ASN A 415 -4.59 44.03 30.89
C ASN A 415 -3.68 43.67 32.08
N THR A 416 -2.49 43.17 31.76
CA THR A 416 -1.26 43.81 32.27
C THR A 416 -0.14 43.76 31.24
N GLU A 417 0.67 44.80 31.28
CA GLU A 417 1.56 45.32 30.24
C GLU A 417 2.81 44.47 29.96
N THR A 418 3.28 44.69 28.74
CA THR A 418 4.65 44.52 28.25
C THR A 418 5.77 44.73 29.29
N ASN A 419 6.73 43.81 29.30
CA ASN A 419 8.14 44.20 29.25
C ASN A 419 8.96 43.12 28.56
N GLY A 420 9.67 43.53 27.50
CA GLY A 420 10.51 42.67 26.70
C GLY A 420 11.79 42.30 27.41
N GLN A 421 12.15 41.02 27.32
CA GLN A 421 13.54 40.57 27.31
C GLN A 421 13.60 39.26 26.52
N SER A 422 14.47 39.28 25.51
CA SER A 422 14.81 38.18 24.62
C SER A 422 15.40 37.00 25.40
N THR A 423 14.60 35.95 25.60
CA THR A 423 15.08 34.65 26.09
C THR A 423 14.17 33.53 25.54
N TYR A 424 14.06 33.43 24.22
CA TYR A 424 13.45 32.27 23.55
C TYR A 424 14.53 31.43 22.89
N ALA A 425 15.22 30.60 23.69
CA ALA A 425 15.92 29.38 23.25
C ALA A 425 16.68 28.75 24.44
N LYS A 426 15.96 28.29 25.47
CA LYS A 426 16.50 27.38 26.49
C LYS A 426 15.35 26.78 27.31
N SER A 427 14.52 25.96 26.66
CA SER A 427 13.69 25.00 27.37
C SER A 427 13.86 23.59 26.77
N SER A 428 14.97 22.98 27.18
CA SER A 428 15.09 21.56 27.51
C SER A 428 14.72 20.50 26.47
N VAL A 429 15.71 20.10 25.66
CA VAL A 429 16.05 18.68 25.50
C VAL A 429 16.77 18.29 26.79
N LYS A 430 16.04 17.88 27.83
CA LYS A 430 16.60 17.70 29.19
C LYS A 430 17.39 16.39 29.37
N GLU A 431 17.43 15.53 28.35
CA GLU A 431 17.95 14.15 28.44
C GLU A 431 19.19 13.90 27.56
N PHE A 432 19.57 14.82 26.66
CA PHE A 432 20.80 14.73 25.85
C PHE A 432 21.56 16.06 25.85
N ASP A 433 22.87 16.00 26.00
CA ASP A 433 23.78 17.12 25.78
C ASP A 433 24.23 17.14 24.31
N ILE A 434 24.08 18.28 23.63
CA ILE A 434 24.56 18.47 22.26
C ILE A 434 26.06 18.79 22.33
N LEU A 435 26.90 17.79 22.03
CA LEU A 435 28.36 17.95 22.01
C LEU A 435 28.84 18.70 20.76
N HIS A 436 28.22 18.40 19.61
CA HIS A 436 28.59 18.94 18.29
C HIS A 436 27.35 19.19 17.43
N GLY A 437 27.40 20.21 16.56
CA GLY A 437 26.30 20.60 15.66
C GLY A 437 25.24 21.48 16.33
N ASP A 438 24.12 21.69 15.63
CA ASP A 438 22.95 22.43 16.13
C ASP A 438 21.66 21.82 15.57
N LEU A 439 20.54 22.11 16.21
CA LEU A 439 19.20 21.65 15.83
C LEU A 439 18.62 22.43 14.65
N HIS A 440 19.24 23.54 14.24
CA HIS A 440 18.82 24.41 13.13
C HIS A 440 17.38 24.91 13.24
N GLY A 441 16.81 24.93 14.45
CA GLY A 441 15.40 25.30 14.69
C GLY A 441 14.36 24.28 14.18
N LEU A 442 14.77 23.06 13.86
CA LEU A 442 13.91 22.02 13.29
C LEU A 442 13.13 21.25 14.38
N SER A 443 11.81 21.45 14.41
CA SER A 443 10.93 20.86 15.43
C SER A 443 10.82 19.33 15.34
N ASP A 444 10.94 18.78 14.14
CA ASP A 444 10.93 17.33 13.88
C ASP A 444 12.19 16.64 14.42
N THR A 445 13.36 17.30 14.35
CA THR A 445 14.59 16.81 15.00
C THR A 445 14.46 16.79 16.52
N ILE A 446 13.86 17.84 17.12
CA ILE A 446 13.58 17.86 18.55
C ILE A 446 12.63 16.71 18.94
N SER A 447 11.60 16.45 18.12
CA SER A 447 10.66 15.35 18.34
C SER A 447 11.35 13.98 18.25
N PHE A 448 12.25 13.82 17.28
CA PHE A 448 13.07 12.61 17.14
C PHE A 448 13.95 12.39 18.37
N LEU A 449 14.69 13.41 18.83
CA LEU A 449 15.54 13.30 20.03
C LEU A 449 14.75 12.97 21.30
N LYS A 450 13.56 13.56 21.48
CA LYS A 450 12.66 13.19 22.58
C LYS A 450 12.18 11.74 22.49
N SER A 451 11.94 11.26 21.28
CA SER A 451 11.52 9.86 21.06
C SER A 451 12.68 8.90 21.34
N LEU A 452 13.88 9.29 20.92
CA LEU A 452 15.12 8.56 21.20
C LEU A 452 15.41 8.49 22.71
N ALA A 453 15.23 9.59 23.44
CA ALA A 453 15.47 9.64 24.89
C ALA A 453 14.47 8.79 25.68
N LYS A 454 13.20 8.73 25.25
CA LYS A 454 12.20 7.82 25.84
C LYS A 454 12.60 6.35 25.77
N LEU A 455 13.34 5.93 24.74
CA LEU A 455 13.81 4.55 24.63
C LEU A 455 14.82 4.19 25.74
N ALA A 456 15.60 5.16 26.22
CA ALA A 456 16.49 4.96 27.36
C ALA A 456 15.71 4.68 28.66
N ASN A 457 14.65 5.44 28.92
CA ASN A 457 13.80 5.27 30.10
C ASN A 457 12.99 3.95 30.08
N GLU A 458 12.69 3.41 28.90
CA GLU A 458 12.02 2.11 28.75
C GLU A 458 12.94 0.91 29.05
N TYR A 459 14.27 1.11 29.05
CA TYR A 459 15.27 0.09 29.39
C TYR A 459 15.35 -0.16 30.91
N ASP A 460 15.21 0.88 31.74
CA ASP A 460 15.32 0.79 33.21
C ASP A 460 14.05 0.24 33.91
N SER A 461 12.92 0.19 33.21
CA SER A 461 11.63 -0.27 33.75
C SER A 461 11.35 -1.76 33.48
N GLU A 462 12.16 -2.65 34.05
CA GLU A 462 11.87 -4.11 34.02
C GLU A 462 10.74 -4.54 34.99
N LYS A 463 10.10 -3.61 35.69
CA LYS A 463 9.00 -3.89 36.63
C LYS A 463 7.78 -3.01 36.38
N ASN A 464 7.04 -3.28 35.30
CA ASN A 464 5.60 -3.07 35.30
C ASN A 464 4.91 -3.86 34.16
N SER A 465 3.78 -4.48 34.52
CA SER A 465 3.11 -5.57 33.81
C SER A 465 2.20 -5.11 32.65
N GLU A 466 2.68 -4.21 31.80
CA GLU A 466 1.96 -3.84 30.57
C GLU A 466 2.45 -4.71 29.40
N LYS A 467 1.70 -5.79 29.12
CA LYS A 467 1.88 -6.66 27.95
C LYS A 467 1.57 -5.89 26.65
N ARG A 468 2.52 -5.09 26.13
CA ARG A 468 2.53 -4.63 24.71
C ARG A 468 3.77 -3.81 24.32
N LYS A 469 5.00 -4.18 24.72
CA LYS A 469 6.19 -3.59 24.08
C LYS A 469 6.36 -4.15 22.65
N MET A 470 6.18 -3.27 21.66
CA MET A 470 6.33 -3.53 20.22
C MET A 470 7.76 -4.03 19.92
N ARG A 471 7.93 -5.05 19.07
CA ARG A 471 9.25 -5.68 18.80
C ARG A 471 10.34 -4.68 18.41
N GLU A 472 10.00 -3.63 17.65
CA GLU A 472 10.93 -2.55 17.28
C GLU A 472 11.39 -1.71 18.49
N ARG A 473 10.48 -1.35 19.41
CA ARG A 473 10.83 -0.56 20.61
C ARG A 473 11.72 -1.33 21.56
N MET A 474 11.45 -2.62 21.74
CA MET A 474 12.34 -3.50 22.53
C MET A 474 13.73 -3.60 21.91
N ALA A 475 13.81 -3.76 20.59
CA ALA A 475 15.08 -3.82 19.88
C ALA A 475 15.84 -2.48 19.98
N ALA A 476 15.13 -1.36 19.83
CA ALA A 476 15.68 0.00 19.91
C ALA A 476 16.16 0.38 21.32
N ALA A 477 15.43 -0.01 22.38
CA ALA A 477 15.81 0.26 23.76
C ALA A 477 17.16 -0.40 24.15
N GLY A 478 17.44 -1.57 23.57
CA GLY A 478 18.70 -2.30 23.78
C GLY A 478 19.80 -1.99 22.76
N LEU A 479 19.59 -1.05 21.84
CA LEU A 479 20.46 -0.83 20.68
C LEU A 479 21.70 0.02 21.01
N PHE A 480 21.55 1.00 21.91
CA PHE A 480 22.57 1.99 22.23
C PHE A 480 23.12 1.83 23.66
N ASN A 481 24.37 2.25 23.83
CA ASN A 481 24.97 2.61 25.11
C ASN A 481 24.70 4.09 25.34
N TRP A 482 23.68 4.38 26.16
CA TRP A 482 23.14 5.74 26.35
C TRP A 482 24.11 6.73 27.03
N GLU A 483 25.20 6.24 27.62
CA GLU A 483 26.26 7.06 28.22
C GLU A 483 27.36 7.44 27.22
N ASP A 484 27.40 6.80 26.04
CA ASP A 484 28.37 7.04 24.99
C ASP A 484 27.77 7.95 23.89
N GLU A 485 28.61 8.55 23.05
CA GLU A 485 28.18 9.46 21.98
C GLU A 485 27.24 8.77 20.97
N ILE A 486 26.22 9.51 20.52
CA ILE A 486 25.29 9.09 19.45
C ILE A 486 25.25 10.21 18.40
N PHE A 487 25.52 9.85 17.15
CA PHE A 487 25.48 10.75 16.02
C PHE A 487 24.08 10.73 15.40
N VAL A 488 23.45 11.90 15.28
CA VAL A 488 22.12 12.03 14.68
C VAL A 488 22.18 12.89 13.43
N THR A 489 21.63 12.40 12.34
CA THR A 489 21.50 13.13 11.08
C THR A 489 20.07 13.15 10.60
N ARG A 490 19.80 14.08 9.69
CA ARG A 490 18.50 14.31 9.07
C ARG A 490 18.69 14.54 7.59
N ALA A 491 17.86 13.90 6.76
CA ALA A 491 17.83 14.16 5.32
C ALA A 491 16.36 14.24 4.82
N PRO A 492 15.96 15.32 4.13
CA PRO A 492 14.60 15.50 3.64
C PRO A 492 14.29 14.62 2.42
N GLY A 493 13.00 14.38 2.17
CA GLY A 493 12.55 13.97 0.84
C GLY A 493 12.63 15.13 -0.16
N ARG A 494 12.12 14.93 -1.39
CA ARG A 494 11.99 16.02 -2.38
C ARG A 494 10.66 16.03 -3.10
N LEU A 495 10.36 17.19 -3.68
CA LEU A 495 9.30 17.39 -4.66
C LEU A 495 9.94 17.76 -6.00
N ASP A 496 9.53 17.06 -7.06
CA ASP A 496 9.85 17.45 -8.44
C ASP A 496 9.05 18.70 -8.83
N VAL A 497 9.72 19.84 -8.94
CA VAL A 497 9.09 21.08 -9.42
C VAL A 497 9.25 21.20 -10.93
N MET A 498 10.41 20.81 -11.46
CA MET A 498 10.68 20.80 -12.90
C MET A 498 11.75 19.78 -13.24
N GLY A 499 11.45 18.92 -14.23
CA GLY A 499 12.44 18.15 -14.96
C GLY A 499 12.67 16.72 -14.50
N GLY A 500 11.77 16.08 -13.75
CA GLY A 500 12.01 14.72 -13.27
C GLY A 500 12.15 13.61 -14.32
N ILE A 501 11.68 13.81 -15.56
CA ILE A 501 11.95 12.89 -16.67
C ILE A 501 13.35 13.07 -17.28
N ALA A 502 14.05 14.14 -16.92
CA ALA A 502 15.32 14.56 -17.52
C ALA A 502 16.57 14.09 -16.74
N ASP A 503 16.38 13.21 -15.75
CA ASP A 503 17.45 12.74 -14.86
C ASP A 503 18.62 12.07 -15.63
N TYR A 504 18.34 11.56 -16.84
CA TYR A 504 19.32 10.89 -17.71
C TYR A 504 19.68 11.66 -18.97
N SER A 505 18.96 12.74 -19.30
CA SER A 505 19.19 13.50 -20.54
C SER A 505 20.21 14.60 -20.37
N GLY A 506 20.55 14.96 -19.12
CA GLY A 506 21.45 16.06 -18.78
C GLY A 506 20.78 17.43 -18.73
N SER A 507 19.44 17.50 -18.67
CA SER A 507 18.76 18.80 -18.63
C SER A 507 18.86 19.47 -17.26
N LEU A 508 18.64 20.80 -17.24
CA LEU A 508 18.43 21.55 -16.01
C LEU A 508 17.14 21.11 -15.32
N VAL A 509 17.23 20.85 -14.02
CA VAL A 509 16.08 20.53 -13.16
C VAL A 509 15.98 21.52 -12.00
N LEU A 510 14.77 21.68 -11.47
CA LEU A 510 14.49 22.49 -10.27
C LEU A 510 13.77 21.62 -9.24
N GLN A 511 14.42 21.40 -8.10
CA GLN A 511 13.95 20.46 -7.08
C GLN A 511 13.75 21.15 -5.74
N LEU A 512 12.70 20.78 -5.02
CA LEU A 512 12.39 21.36 -3.72
C LEU A 512 12.54 20.31 -2.62
N PRO A 513 13.46 20.46 -1.64
CA PRO A 513 13.43 19.62 -0.46
C PRO A 513 12.11 19.84 0.30
N ILE A 514 11.45 18.74 0.68
CA ILE A 514 10.21 18.82 1.48
C ILE A 514 10.55 18.90 2.97
N ARG A 515 9.54 19.22 3.78
CA ARG A 515 9.69 19.29 5.23
C ARG A 515 9.89 17.91 5.83
N GLU A 516 9.14 16.91 5.37
CA GLU A 516 9.23 15.54 5.84
C GLU A 516 10.63 14.96 5.56
N ALA A 517 11.20 14.29 6.57
CA ALA A 517 12.59 13.84 6.53
C ALA A 517 12.80 12.49 7.21
N CYS A 518 13.90 11.84 6.82
CA CYS A 518 14.46 10.69 7.49
C CYS A 518 15.46 11.17 8.55
N HIS A 519 15.38 10.58 9.74
CA HIS A 519 16.35 10.74 10.82
C HIS A 519 17.06 9.42 11.05
N VAL A 520 18.38 9.49 11.21
CA VAL A 520 19.20 8.32 11.53
C VAL A 520 20.05 8.63 12.75
N ALA A 521 20.00 7.76 13.76
CA ALA A 521 20.91 7.76 14.90
C ALA A 521 21.92 6.62 14.74
N VAL A 522 23.21 6.90 14.92
CA VAL A 522 24.31 5.93 14.79
C VAL A 522 25.20 5.99 16.02
N GLN A 523 25.59 4.82 16.52
CA GLN A 523 26.64 4.69 17.52
C GLN A 523 27.68 3.67 17.06
N ARG A 524 28.93 4.09 17.15
CA ARG A 524 30.10 3.25 16.92
C ARG A 524 30.53 2.64 18.24
N THR A 525 30.68 1.33 18.31
CA THR A 525 31.02 0.63 19.55
C THR A 525 32.13 -0.38 19.30
N ASN A 526 33.12 -0.43 20.20
CA ASN A 526 34.13 -1.50 20.15
C ASN A 526 33.43 -2.88 20.16
N PRO A 527 33.84 -3.85 19.31
CA PRO A 527 33.13 -5.13 19.20
C PRO A 527 32.97 -5.87 20.54
N SER A 528 33.92 -5.71 21.46
CA SER A 528 33.85 -6.32 22.80
C SER A 528 32.82 -5.67 23.74
N ARG A 529 32.40 -4.44 23.47
CA ARG A 529 31.43 -3.65 24.26
C ARG A 529 30.07 -3.53 23.55
N GLN A 530 29.92 -4.08 22.35
CA GLN A 530 28.69 -3.99 21.58
C GLN A 530 27.58 -4.85 22.21
N LYS A 531 26.40 -4.25 22.41
CA LYS A 531 25.22 -4.96 22.91
C LYS A 531 24.54 -5.72 21.76
N LEU A 532 24.93 -6.98 21.59
CA LEU A 532 24.35 -7.84 20.55
C LEU A 532 22.96 -8.36 20.93
N TRP A 533 22.08 -8.46 19.94
CA TRP A 533 20.83 -9.20 20.09
C TRP A 533 21.11 -10.70 20.27
N LYS A 534 20.20 -11.42 20.93
CA LYS A 534 20.39 -12.83 21.31
C LYS A 534 20.78 -13.74 20.14
N HIS A 535 20.20 -13.53 18.96
CA HIS A 535 20.50 -14.34 17.78
C HIS A 535 21.86 -13.96 17.14
N ALA A 536 22.22 -12.68 17.09
CA ALA A 536 23.56 -12.24 16.66
C ALA A 536 24.65 -12.78 17.60
N GLN A 537 24.40 -12.76 18.91
CA GLN A 537 25.28 -13.35 19.91
C GLN A 537 25.43 -14.87 19.73
N ALA A 538 24.33 -15.57 19.40
CA ALA A 538 24.36 -17.01 19.14
C ALA A 538 25.18 -17.36 17.89
N ARG A 539 25.14 -16.54 16.82
CA ARG A 539 25.98 -16.72 15.63
C ARG A 539 27.47 -16.65 15.98
N GLN A 540 27.90 -15.62 16.72
CA GLN A 540 29.31 -15.49 17.14
C GLN A 540 29.79 -16.65 18.01
N ILE A 541 28.95 -17.14 18.93
CA ILE A 541 29.29 -18.29 19.79
C ILE A 541 29.44 -19.57 18.96
N ALA A 542 28.55 -19.80 18.00
CA ALA A 542 28.57 -21.00 17.17
C ALA A 542 29.81 -21.09 16.26
N GLU A 543 30.34 -19.95 15.83
CA GLU A 543 31.52 -19.88 14.95
C GLU A 543 32.86 -19.90 15.72
N GLY A 544 32.83 -19.91 17.07
CA GLY A 544 34.04 -19.94 17.91
C GLY A 544 34.94 -18.71 17.74
N GLN A 545 34.39 -17.60 17.24
CA GLN A 545 35.15 -16.41 16.86
C GLN A 545 35.44 -15.47 18.04
N ARG A 546 36.51 -14.68 17.91
CA ARG A 546 36.74 -13.48 18.74
C ARG A 546 35.61 -12.46 18.47
N PRO A 547 35.36 -11.47 19.37
CA PRO A 547 34.34 -10.46 19.14
C PRO A 547 34.50 -9.80 17.77
N THR A 548 33.56 -10.06 16.85
CA THR A 548 33.56 -9.48 15.50
C THR A 548 32.69 -8.23 15.46
N PRO A 549 33.04 -7.23 14.63
CA PRO A 549 32.19 -6.06 14.41
C PRO A 549 30.85 -6.46 13.75
N VAL A 550 29.73 -6.07 14.36
CA VAL A 550 28.38 -6.36 13.85
C VAL A 550 27.67 -5.06 13.48
N LEU A 551 26.94 -5.07 12.37
CA LEU A 551 25.97 -4.03 12.01
C LEU A 551 24.60 -4.43 12.56
N GLN A 552 23.96 -3.56 13.34
CA GLN A 552 22.58 -3.72 13.84
C GLN A 552 21.75 -2.51 13.44
N ILE A 553 20.62 -2.73 12.78
CA ILE A 553 19.74 -1.67 12.26
C ILE A 553 18.33 -1.90 12.77
N VAL A 554 17.72 -0.86 13.34
CA VAL A 554 16.29 -0.83 13.66
C VAL A 554 15.56 0.14 12.74
N SER A 555 14.54 -0.35 12.03
CA SER A 555 13.59 0.48 11.27
C SER A 555 12.43 0.87 12.19
N TYR A 556 12.50 2.06 12.76
CA TYR A 556 11.60 2.56 13.80
C TYR A 556 10.35 3.23 13.20
N GLY A 557 9.15 2.81 13.63
CA GLY A 557 7.87 3.26 13.10
C GLY A 557 7.47 2.56 11.79
N SER A 558 8.03 1.38 11.52
CA SER A 558 7.80 0.58 10.31
C SER A 558 6.54 -0.29 10.35
N GLU A 559 5.76 -0.14 11.42
CA GLU A 559 4.63 -0.97 11.88
C GLU A 559 3.53 -1.21 10.83
N LEU A 560 3.46 -0.37 9.79
CA LEU A 560 2.48 -0.41 8.70
C LEU A 560 3.04 -0.95 7.37
N SER A 561 4.29 -1.39 7.34
CA SER A 561 5.00 -1.85 6.14
C SER A 561 5.34 -3.35 6.23
N ASN A 562 5.42 -4.03 5.08
CA ASN A 562 5.75 -5.47 5.01
C ASN A 562 7.23 -5.78 5.33
N ARG A 563 7.96 -4.86 5.97
CA ARG A 563 9.40 -4.95 6.22
C ARG A 563 9.68 -5.40 7.65
N GLY A 564 10.73 -6.20 7.82
CA GLY A 564 11.21 -6.60 9.14
C GLY A 564 11.68 -5.37 9.93
N PRO A 565 11.35 -5.25 11.23
CA PRO A 565 11.70 -4.07 12.03
C PRO A 565 13.19 -3.98 12.37
N THR A 566 13.93 -5.07 12.18
CA THR A 566 15.33 -5.20 12.57
C THR A 566 16.12 -5.91 11.47
N PHE A 567 17.38 -5.52 11.30
CA PHE A 567 18.35 -6.19 10.45
C PHE A 567 19.70 -6.23 11.16
N ASP A 568 20.43 -7.33 11.03
CA ASP A 568 21.81 -7.43 11.51
C ASP A 568 22.65 -8.37 10.65
N MET A 569 23.92 -8.02 10.53
CA MET A 569 24.91 -8.82 9.82
C MET A 569 26.31 -8.58 10.41
N ASP A 570 27.18 -9.56 10.26
CA ASP A 570 28.58 -9.39 10.64
C ASP A 570 29.25 -8.55 9.56
N LEU A 571 30.06 -7.55 9.93
CA LEU A 571 30.67 -6.66 8.92
C LEU A 571 31.65 -7.40 7.99
N THR A 572 32.13 -8.57 8.41
CA THR A 572 32.91 -9.49 7.58
C THR A 572 32.11 -10.09 6.43
N ASP A 573 30.78 -10.15 6.52
CA ASP A 573 29.92 -10.63 5.42
C ASP A 573 29.95 -9.68 4.21
N LEU A 574 30.36 -8.42 4.42
CA LEU A 574 30.62 -7.45 3.36
C LEU A 574 31.99 -7.63 2.69
N MET A 575 32.76 -8.66 3.05
CA MET A 575 34.11 -8.91 2.55
C MET A 575 34.17 -10.20 1.70
N ASP A 576 34.98 -10.16 0.65
CA ASP A 576 35.46 -11.30 -0.13
C ASP A 576 36.98 -11.42 0.08
N GLY A 577 37.37 -12.11 1.16
CA GLY A 577 38.76 -12.15 1.61
C GLY A 577 39.19 -10.80 2.20
N GLU A 578 40.27 -10.20 1.68
CA GLU A 578 40.77 -8.89 2.13
C GLU A 578 40.09 -7.69 1.44
N LYS A 579 39.22 -7.94 0.47
CA LYS A 579 38.55 -6.88 -0.31
C LYS A 579 37.06 -6.83 -0.01
N PRO A 580 36.40 -5.67 -0.14
CA PRO A 580 34.95 -5.60 -0.10
C PRO A 580 34.33 -6.50 -1.17
N MET A 581 33.19 -7.11 -0.85
CA MET A 581 32.41 -7.92 -1.78
C MET A 581 31.95 -7.09 -2.99
N SER A 582 31.71 -7.74 -4.13
CA SER A 582 31.19 -7.01 -5.30
C SER A 582 29.76 -6.50 -5.08
N TYR A 583 29.39 -5.38 -5.70
CA TYR A 583 28.02 -4.86 -5.64
C TYR A 583 26.99 -5.88 -6.16
N GLU A 584 27.34 -6.69 -7.16
CA GLU A 584 26.46 -7.75 -7.68
C GLU A 584 26.18 -8.82 -6.60
N LYS A 585 27.21 -9.22 -5.85
CA LYS A 585 27.06 -10.19 -4.76
C LYS A 585 26.22 -9.60 -3.63
N ALA A 586 26.42 -8.33 -3.29
CA ALA A 586 25.62 -7.62 -2.28
C ALA A 586 24.14 -7.52 -2.70
N ARG A 587 23.88 -7.17 -3.96
CA ARG A 587 22.52 -7.15 -4.52
C ARG A 587 21.83 -8.50 -4.40
N LYS A 588 22.53 -9.60 -4.71
CA LYS A 588 22.00 -10.96 -4.55
C LYS A 588 21.73 -11.29 -3.10
N TYR A 589 22.62 -10.91 -2.18
CA TYR A 589 22.47 -11.13 -0.74
C TYR A 589 21.21 -10.45 -0.19
N PHE A 590 21.08 -9.14 -0.38
CA PHE A 590 19.92 -8.40 0.15
C PHE A 590 18.59 -8.73 -0.54
N ALA A 591 18.61 -9.41 -1.70
CA ALA A 591 17.41 -9.87 -2.38
C ALA A 591 16.84 -11.20 -1.86
N GLN A 592 17.55 -11.90 -0.95
CA GLN A 592 17.15 -13.23 -0.47
C GLN A 592 15.89 -13.21 0.40
N ASP A 593 15.79 -12.24 1.31
CA ASP A 593 14.63 -12.05 2.19
C ASP A 593 13.87 -10.77 1.79
N PRO A 594 12.66 -10.89 1.19
CA PRO A 594 11.84 -9.75 0.83
C PRO A 594 11.53 -8.80 2.00
N SER A 595 11.44 -9.32 3.23
CA SER A 595 11.15 -8.52 4.43
C SER A 595 12.35 -7.69 4.87
N GLN A 596 13.57 -8.08 4.51
CA GLN A 596 14.81 -7.39 4.87
C GLN A 596 15.45 -6.62 3.72
N LYS A 597 14.86 -6.66 2.53
CA LYS A 597 15.39 -5.97 1.33
C LYS A 597 15.67 -4.47 1.55
N TRP A 598 14.92 -3.82 2.44
CA TRP A 598 15.13 -2.42 2.81
C TRP A 598 16.51 -2.15 3.44
N ALA A 599 17.12 -3.15 4.06
CA ALA A 599 18.44 -3.01 4.68
C ALA A 599 19.52 -2.68 3.65
N ALA A 600 19.33 -3.03 2.38
CA ALA A 600 20.24 -2.67 1.29
C ALA A 600 20.49 -1.15 1.18
N TYR A 601 19.48 -0.32 1.44
CA TYR A 601 19.61 1.14 1.41
C TYR A 601 20.52 1.68 2.52
N VAL A 602 20.66 0.96 3.63
CA VAL A 602 21.43 1.39 4.80
C VAL A 602 22.78 0.66 4.83
N ALA A 603 22.77 -0.67 4.87
CA ALA A 603 23.99 -1.49 4.87
C ALA A 603 24.82 -1.31 3.59
N GLY A 604 24.18 -1.04 2.46
CA GLY A 604 24.88 -0.74 1.20
C GLY A 604 25.73 0.53 1.26
N THR A 605 25.40 1.50 2.12
CA THR A 605 26.21 2.71 2.32
C THR A 605 27.60 2.37 2.86
N LEU A 606 27.70 1.39 3.78
CA LEU A 606 28.98 0.91 4.30
C LEU A 606 29.80 0.29 3.16
N LEU A 607 29.20 -0.61 2.38
CA LEU A 607 29.89 -1.28 1.28
C LEU A 607 30.42 -0.29 0.23
N VAL A 608 29.63 0.74 -0.10
CA VAL A 608 30.07 1.82 -1.00
C VAL A 608 31.23 2.60 -0.41
N LEU A 609 31.17 2.99 0.88
CA LEU A 609 32.29 3.68 1.53
C LEU A 609 33.57 2.82 1.58
N MET A 610 33.45 1.51 1.81
CA MET A 610 34.58 0.58 1.77
C MET A 610 35.18 0.48 0.38
N THR A 611 34.33 0.39 -0.65
CA THR A 611 34.75 0.15 -2.03
C THR A 611 35.32 1.41 -2.69
N GLU A 612 34.66 2.56 -2.50
CA GLU A 612 34.97 3.80 -3.21
C GLU A 612 35.98 4.68 -2.47
N LEU A 613 35.94 4.66 -1.12
CA LEU A 613 36.80 5.52 -0.29
C LEU A 613 37.80 4.71 0.55
N GLY A 614 37.79 3.38 0.47
CA GLY A 614 38.74 2.53 1.21
C GLY A 614 38.53 2.51 2.73
N VAL A 615 37.33 2.89 3.21
CA VAL A 615 37.01 2.94 4.64
C VAL A 615 37.02 1.53 5.23
N ARG A 616 37.57 1.39 6.43
CA ARG A 616 37.55 0.14 7.21
C ARG A 616 36.68 0.33 8.45
N PHE A 617 35.81 -0.64 8.69
CA PHE A 617 34.89 -0.64 9.82
C PHE A 617 35.32 -1.72 10.83
N ASP A 618 36.27 -1.36 11.69
CA ASP A 618 36.81 -2.25 12.74
C ASP A 618 35.98 -2.23 14.04
N ASP A 619 35.02 -1.31 14.13
CA ASP A 619 34.09 -1.17 15.23
C ASP A 619 32.67 -1.61 14.81
N GLY A 620 31.90 -2.13 15.75
CA GLY A 620 30.48 -2.44 15.57
C GLY A 620 29.65 -1.17 15.39
N ILE A 621 28.55 -1.28 14.65
CA ILE A 621 27.70 -0.16 14.26
C ILE A 621 26.25 -0.46 14.64
N SER A 622 25.68 0.37 15.50
CA SER A 622 24.27 0.34 15.88
C SER A 622 23.54 1.53 15.23
N MET A 623 22.46 1.28 14.49
CA MET A 623 21.72 2.30 13.75
C MET A 623 20.21 2.23 14.02
N LEU A 624 19.60 3.39 14.27
CA LEU A 624 18.14 3.54 14.32
C LEU A 624 17.72 4.47 13.18
N VAL A 625 16.80 3.99 12.34
CA VAL A 625 16.27 4.73 11.19
C VAL A 625 14.81 5.04 11.43
N SER A 626 14.42 6.32 11.37
CA SER A 626 13.02 6.75 11.49
C SER A 626 12.69 7.78 10.42
N SER A 627 11.71 7.50 9.57
CA SER A 627 11.36 8.36 8.44
C SER A 627 9.91 8.78 8.47
N ALA A 628 9.68 10.08 8.31
CA ALA A 628 8.36 10.65 8.03
C ALA A 628 8.13 10.87 6.53
N VAL A 629 9.13 10.60 5.67
CA VAL A 629 9.01 10.75 4.22
C VAL A 629 8.06 9.67 3.68
N PRO A 630 6.97 10.05 2.98
CA PRO A 630 6.02 9.09 2.46
C PRO A 630 6.64 8.08 1.49
N GLU A 631 6.49 6.79 1.78
CA GLU A 631 7.07 5.71 1.00
C GLU A 631 6.29 5.43 -0.28
N GLY A 632 7.01 5.23 -1.39
CA GLY A 632 6.41 4.88 -2.68
C GLY A 632 5.52 5.99 -3.27
N LYS A 633 5.65 7.23 -2.80
CA LYS A 633 4.86 8.38 -3.25
C LYS A 633 5.56 9.29 -4.27
N GLY A 634 6.73 8.89 -4.76
CA GLY A 634 7.51 9.70 -5.69
C GLY A 634 8.14 10.95 -5.06
N VAL A 635 8.37 10.92 -3.74
CA VAL A 635 8.98 12.02 -2.96
C VAL A 635 10.34 11.66 -2.38
N SER A 636 11.01 10.68 -2.99
CA SER A 636 12.41 10.30 -2.72
C SER A 636 12.69 9.79 -1.31
N SER A 637 11.82 8.91 -0.81
CA SER A 637 11.99 8.26 0.49
C SER A 637 13.27 7.40 0.58
N SER A 638 13.69 6.75 -0.52
CA SER A 638 14.93 5.97 -0.55
C SER A 638 16.17 6.85 -0.41
N ALA A 639 16.27 7.90 -1.22
CA ALA A 639 17.37 8.85 -1.15
C ALA A 639 17.48 9.55 0.22
N ALA A 640 16.36 9.89 0.86
CA ALA A 640 16.36 10.42 2.22
C ALA A 640 16.98 9.42 3.22
N VAL A 641 16.67 8.12 3.10
CA VAL A 641 17.24 7.08 3.96
C VAL A 641 18.73 6.89 3.70
N GLU A 642 19.17 6.83 2.45
CA GLU A 642 20.58 6.66 2.08
C GLU A 642 21.43 7.85 2.54
N VAL A 643 20.98 9.08 2.25
CA VAL A 643 21.69 10.32 2.60
C VAL A 643 21.78 10.48 4.11
N ALA A 644 20.69 10.24 4.86
CA ALA A 644 20.75 10.31 6.32
C ALA A 644 21.71 9.25 6.89
N SER A 645 21.62 8.02 6.40
CA SER A 645 22.46 6.91 6.86
C SER A 645 23.94 7.15 6.59
N MET A 646 24.30 7.50 5.36
CA MET A 646 25.69 7.76 4.98
C MET A 646 26.24 8.99 5.68
N SER A 647 25.42 10.04 5.89
CA SER A 647 25.84 11.22 6.66
C SER A 647 26.14 10.86 8.12
N ALA A 648 25.33 9.99 8.73
CA ALA A 648 25.54 9.59 10.13
C ALA A 648 26.79 8.73 10.28
N ILE A 649 27.03 7.82 9.34
CA ILE A 649 28.26 7.01 9.30
C ILE A 649 29.47 7.91 9.05
N ALA A 650 29.40 8.84 8.10
CA ALA A 650 30.49 9.78 7.83
C ALA A 650 30.84 10.60 9.08
N ALA A 651 29.84 11.11 9.81
CA ALA A 651 30.05 11.82 11.06
C ALA A 651 30.68 10.93 12.15
N ALA A 652 30.15 9.73 12.37
CA ALA A 652 30.64 8.81 13.40
C ALA A 652 32.07 8.28 13.16
N PHE A 653 32.52 8.28 11.90
CA PHE A 653 33.86 7.84 11.50
C PHE A 653 34.78 9.00 11.09
N GLY A 654 34.35 10.25 11.25
CA GLY A 654 35.16 11.44 10.94
C GLY A 654 35.52 11.58 9.45
N LEU A 655 34.66 11.08 8.56
CA LEU A 655 34.86 11.16 7.11
C LEU A 655 34.43 12.54 6.61
N ASN A 656 35.34 13.23 5.92
CA ASN A 656 35.03 14.51 5.29
C ASN A 656 34.55 14.29 3.85
N ILE A 657 33.24 14.20 3.66
CA ILE A 657 32.59 13.98 2.36
C ILE A 657 31.76 15.21 2.02
N THR A 658 31.95 15.78 0.84
CA THR A 658 31.13 16.91 0.40
C THR A 658 29.68 16.46 0.17
N PRO A 659 28.66 17.33 0.35
CA PRO A 659 27.26 16.95 0.11
C PRO A 659 27.02 16.37 -1.29
N ARG A 660 27.70 16.91 -2.30
CA ARG A 660 27.64 16.43 -3.68
C ARG A 660 28.20 15.01 -3.82
N ASP A 661 29.39 14.77 -3.26
CA ASP A 661 30.02 13.45 -3.36
C ASP A 661 29.23 12.41 -2.55
N LEU A 662 28.68 12.81 -1.40
CA LEU A 662 27.79 11.98 -0.59
C LEU A 662 26.55 11.56 -1.39
N ALA A 663 25.92 12.49 -2.12
CA ALA A 663 24.80 12.18 -2.99
C ALA A 663 25.17 11.19 -4.11
N LEU A 664 26.34 11.35 -4.73
CA LEU A 664 26.83 10.43 -5.77
C LEU A 664 27.12 9.03 -5.21
N LEU A 665 27.68 8.93 -4.02
CA LEU A 665 27.90 7.65 -3.34
C LEU A 665 26.57 6.99 -2.97
N CYS A 666 25.58 7.74 -2.46
CA CYS A 666 24.24 7.23 -2.20
C CYS A 666 23.57 6.71 -3.49
N GLN A 667 23.71 7.43 -4.61
CA GLN A 667 23.20 6.99 -5.90
C GLN A 667 23.81 5.64 -6.33
N LYS A 668 25.08 5.38 -6.02
CA LYS A 668 25.71 4.07 -6.28
C LYS A 668 25.09 2.95 -5.44
N VAL A 669 24.68 3.23 -4.19
CA VAL A 669 23.95 2.27 -3.34
C VAL A 669 22.66 1.85 -4.04
N GLU A 670 21.84 2.82 -4.45
CA GLU A 670 20.55 2.55 -5.07
C GLU A 670 20.68 1.82 -6.41
N ASN A 671 21.63 2.27 -7.26
CA ASN A 671 21.85 1.68 -8.58
C ASN A 671 22.43 0.26 -8.55
N HIS A 672 23.48 0.04 -7.76
CA HIS A 672 24.27 -1.19 -7.86
C HIS A 672 23.94 -2.24 -6.80
N ILE A 673 23.54 -1.82 -5.59
CA ILE A 673 23.25 -2.73 -4.48
C ILE A 673 21.75 -2.99 -4.37
N VAL A 674 20.93 -1.95 -4.33
CA VAL A 674 19.46 -2.10 -4.31
C VAL A 674 18.97 -2.57 -5.68
N GLY A 675 19.58 -2.06 -6.76
CA GLY A 675 19.27 -2.41 -8.14
C GLY A 675 18.15 -1.59 -8.77
N ALA A 676 17.87 -0.41 -8.24
CA ALA A 676 16.92 0.54 -8.81
C ALA A 676 17.69 1.54 -9.69
N PRO A 677 17.40 1.62 -11.01
CA PRO A 677 18.20 2.39 -11.95
C PRO A 677 17.89 3.90 -11.88
N CYS A 678 18.09 4.52 -10.72
CA CYS A 678 17.87 5.94 -10.40
C CYS A 678 18.89 6.90 -11.02
N GLY A 679 18.44 8.14 -11.25
CA GLY A 679 19.31 9.27 -11.53
C GLY A 679 19.78 9.89 -10.22
N VAL A 680 20.39 11.08 -10.29
CA VAL A 680 21.11 11.65 -9.14
C VAL A 680 20.29 12.69 -8.39
N MET A 681 19.20 13.16 -9.02
CA MET A 681 18.39 14.28 -8.58
C MET A 681 17.83 14.12 -7.15
N ASP A 682 17.41 12.90 -6.81
CA ASP A 682 16.85 12.56 -5.50
C ASP A 682 17.87 12.76 -4.38
N GLN A 683 19.02 12.08 -4.49
CA GLN A 683 20.11 12.16 -3.52
C GLN A 683 20.71 13.57 -3.48
N MET A 684 20.85 14.24 -4.62
CA MET A 684 21.43 15.59 -4.67
C MET A 684 20.54 16.61 -3.97
N THR A 685 19.22 16.53 -4.17
CA THR A 685 18.27 17.44 -3.49
C THR A 685 18.24 17.17 -1.99
N SER A 686 18.26 15.89 -1.60
CA SER A 686 18.29 15.48 -0.20
C SER A 686 19.57 15.97 0.51
N ALA A 687 20.74 15.91 -0.15
CA ALA A 687 22.02 16.30 0.45
C ALA A 687 22.34 17.80 0.35
N CYS A 688 21.94 18.48 -0.73
CA CYS A 688 22.38 19.84 -1.05
C CYS A 688 21.26 20.88 -1.05
N GLY A 689 20.00 20.46 -0.87
CA GLY A 689 18.86 21.36 -0.87
C GLY A 689 18.78 22.23 0.39
N GLU A 690 18.21 23.43 0.23
CA GLU A 690 17.89 24.31 1.34
C GLU A 690 16.36 24.50 1.46
N ALA A 691 15.88 24.62 2.70
CA ALA A 691 14.48 24.87 2.96
C ALA A 691 13.99 26.16 2.25
N ASN A 692 12.82 26.07 1.61
CA ASN A 692 12.18 27.18 0.88
C ASN A 692 12.97 27.71 -0.34
N LYS A 693 13.93 26.95 -0.87
CA LYS A 693 14.63 27.27 -2.12
C LYS A 693 14.54 26.10 -3.09
N LEU A 694 14.50 26.40 -4.39
CA LEU A 694 14.62 25.39 -5.43
C LEU A 694 16.11 25.15 -5.70
N LEU A 695 16.55 23.89 -5.65
CA LEU A 695 17.86 23.48 -6.10
C LEU A 695 17.86 23.39 -7.63
N ALA A 696 18.63 24.27 -8.27
CA ALA A 696 18.91 24.23 -9.70
C ALA A 696 20.15 23.38 -9.94
N MET A 697 20.00 22.31 -10.72
CA MET A 697 21.10 21.39 -11.02
C MET A 697 20.97 20.77 -12.41
N VAL A 698 22.10 20.31 -12.93
CA VAL A 698 22.20 19.52 -14.16
C VAL A 698 22.52 18.09 -13.77
N CYS A 699 21.65 17.12 -14.11
CA CYS A 699 21.79 15.74 -13.64
C CYS A 699 23.01 15.00 -14.21
N GLN A 700 23.57 15.45 -15.33
CA GLN A 700 24.82 14.95 -15.90
C GLN A 700 25.71 16.15 -16.27
N PRO A 701 26.85 16.40 -15.59
CA PRO A 701 27.60 15.51 -14.70
C PRO A 701 27.27 15.63 -13.20
N ALA A 702 26.00 15.83 -12.84
CA ALA A 702 25.56 16.10 -11.46
C ALA A 702 26.16 17.40 -10.91
N GLU A 703 25.90 18.51 -11.60
CA GLU A 703 26.41 19.84 -11.27
C GLU A 703 25.33 20.70 -10.61
N ILE A 704 25.65 21.34 -9.49
CA ILE A 704 24.77 22.29 -8.83
C ILE A 704 24.99 23.67 -9.46
N ILE A 705 23.96 24.21 -10.08
CA ILE A 705 23.97 25.56 -10.65
C ILE A 705 23.75 26.61 -9.55
N GLY A 706 22.90 26.29 -8.57
CA GLY A 706 22.68 27.14 -7.41
C GLY A 706 21.31 26.95 -6.77
N LEU A 707 20.98 27.85 -5.84
CA LEU A 707 19.70 27.87 -5.15
C LEU A 707 18.86 29.05 -5.62
N VAL A 708 17.62 28.79 -6.00
CA VAL A 708 16.66 29.80 -6.49
C VAL A 708 15.65 30.08 -5.39
N ASN A 709 15.53 31.36 -5.01
CA ASN A 709 14.53 31.79 -4.04
C ASN A 709 13.12 31.68 -4.61
N ILE A 710 12.20 31.12 -3.83
CA ILE A 710 10.79 31.06 -4.20
C ILE A 710 10.15 32.43 -3.91
N PRO A 711 9.48 33.07 -4.89
CA PRO A 711 8.76 34.32 -4.64
C PRO A 711 7.75 34.16 -3.49
N THR A 712 7.64 35.16 -2.62
CA THR A 712 6.86 35.09 -1.36
C THR A 712 5.38 34.78 -1.57
N HIS A 713 4.83 35.08 -2.74
CA HIS A 713 3.44 34.82 -3.13
C HIS A 713 3.22 33.46 -3.85
N ILE A 714 4.28 32.67 -4.04
CA ILE A 714 4.22 31.34 -4.68
C ILE A 714 4.48 30.25 -3.62
N ARG A 715 3.75 29.14 -3.73
CA ARG A 715 3.95 27.93 -2.91
C ARG A 715 3.79 26.68 -3.77
N PHE A 716 4.58 25.65 -3.46
CA PHE A 716 4.48 24.34 -4.09
C PHE A 716 3.83 23.35 -3.13
N TRP A 717 2.98 22.49 -3.67
CA TRP A 717 2.27 21.45 -2.91
C TRP A 717 2.45 20.11 -3.61
N GLY A 718 3.01 19.14 -2.90
CA GLY A 718 2.97 17.74 -3.31
C GLY A 718 1.62 17.13 -2.92
N ILE A 719 0.86 16.64 -3.88
CA ILE A 719 -0.45 16.06 -3.66
C ILE A 719 -0.37 14.58 -4.05
N ASP A 720 -0.42 13.68 -3.07
CA ASP A 720 -0.42 12.24 -3.28
C ASP A 720 -1.63 11.83 -4.13
N SER A 721 -1.41 11.45 -5.38
CA SER A 721 -2.49 11.09 -6.32
C SER A 721 -3.31 9.88 -5.87
N GLY A 722 -2.84 9.12 -4.87
CA GLY A 722 -3.44 7.86 -4.45
C GLY A 722 -3.12 6.71 -5.40
N ILE A 723 -2.52 7.00 -6.56
CA ILE A 723 -2.04 6.00 -7.51
C ILE A 723 -0.82 5.35 -6.87
N ARG A 724 -1.02 4.15 -6.33
CA ARG A 724 0.08 3.25 -5.98
C ARG A 724 0.67 2.75 -7.28
N HIS A 725 1.48 3.57 -7.95
CA HIS A 725 2.36 3.03 -8.97
C HIS A 725 3.21 1.97 -8.26
N SER A 726 3.16 0.75 -8.75
CA SER A 726 4.30 -0.14 -8.62
C SER A 726 5.45 0.50 -9.40
N VAL A 727 6.06 1.55 -8.87
CA VAL A 727 7.36 2.06 -9.35
C VAL A 727 8.44 1.07 -8.90
N GLY A 728 8.19 -0.22 -9.12
CA GLY A 728 9.20 -1.26 -9.01
C GLY A 728 10.05 -1.20 -10.27
N GLY A 729 10.83 -0.14 -10.47
CA GLY A 729 11.93 -0.01 -11.43
C GLY A 729 11.67 -0.26 -12.93
N ALA A 730 10.56 -0.87 -13.34
CA ALA A 730 10.35 -1.40 -14.69
C ALA A 730 10.01 -0.28 -15.70
N ASP A 731 9.08 0.62 -15.36
CA ASP A 731 8.74 1.77 -16.22
C ASP A 731 9.85 2.83 -16.23
N TYR A 732 10.57 2.97 -15.12
CA TYR A 732 11.63 3.97 -15.00
C TYR A 732 12.95 3.49 -15.62
N GLY A 733 13.27 2.19 -15.49
CA GLY A 733 14.37 1.55 -16.18
C GLY A 733 14.18 1.52 -17.70
N SER A 734 12.96 1.31 -18.20
CA SER A 734 12.69 1.33 -19.64
C SER A 734 12.88 2.74 -20.24
N VAL A 735 12.48 3.79 -19.53
CA VAL A 735 12.74 5.19 -19.93
C VAL A 735 14.23 5.51 -19.97
N ARG A 736 15.00 5.10 -18.95
CA ARG A 736 16.46 5.25 -18.95
C ARG A 736 17.09 4.52 -20.14
N VAL A 737 16.74 3.24 -20.34
CA VAL A 737 17.24 2.45 -21.47
C VAL A 737 16.90 3.12 -22.80
N GLY A 738 15.65 3.57 -22.99
CA GLY A 738 15.21 4.28 -24.19
C GLY A 738 15.99 5.57 -24.44
N THR A 739 16.26 6.35 -23.39
CA THR A 739 17.06 7.59 -23.47
C THR A 739 18.48 7.32 -23.99
N PHE A 740 19.17 6.33 -23.42
CA PHE A 740 20.53 5.97 -23.83
C PHE A 740 20.55 5.32 -25.23
N MET A 741 19.53 4.53 -25.59
CA MET A 741 19.36 3.99 -26.95
C MET A 741 19.16 5.13 -27.96
N GLY A 742 18.31 6.11 -27.67
CA GLY A 742 18.09 7.28 -28.50
C GLY A 742 19.38 8.08 -28.72
N ARG A 743 20.17 8.31 -27.65
CA ARG A 743 21.50 8.94 -27.75
C ARG A 743 22.42 8.18 -28.68
N LYS A 744 22.48 6.85 -28.57
CA LYS A 744 23.31 5.99 -29.44
C LYS A 744 22.90 6.11 -30.91
N MET A 745 21.60 6.14 -31.19
CA MET A 745 21.07 6.30 -32.55
C MET A 745 21.44 7.67 -33.13
N VAL A 746 21.26 8.75 -32.37
CA VAL A 746 21.64 10.11 -32.80
C VAL A 746 23.12 10.16 -33.16
N LYS A 747 24.01 9.67 -32.28
CA LYS A 747 25.46 9.65 -32.53
C LYS A 747 25.83 8.87 -33.79
N SER A 748 25.20 7.72 -33.98
CA SER A 748 25.41 6.88 -35.16
C SER A 748 24.95 7.57 -36.45
N ILE A 749 23.76 8.16 -36.46
CA ILE A 749 23.20 8.86 -37.63
C ILE A 749 24.05 10.08 -37.98
N ALA A 750 24.47 10.85 -36.97
CA ALA A 750 25.35 12.01 -37.15
C ALA A 750 26.71 11.60 -37.76
N SER A 751 27.28 10.50 -37.30
CA SER A 751 28.54 9.95 -37.83
C SER A 751 28.41 9.51 -39.29
N SER A 752 27.30 8.85 -39.65
CA SER A 752 27.01 8.46 -41.04
C SER A 752 26.88 9.69 -41.95
N LEU A 753 26.10 10.70 -41.53
CA LEU A 753 25.91 11.94 -42.28
C LEU A 753 27.20 12.73 -42.46
N THR A 754 28.07 12.76 -41.45
CA THR A 754 29.40 13.39 -41.53
C THR A 754 30.26 12.70 -42.59
N SER A 755 30.20 11.36 -42.65
CA SER A 755 30.95 10.55 -43.61
C SER A 755 30.45 10.73 -45.05
N GLU A 756 29.13 10.84 -45.24
CA GLU A 756 28.49 11.09 -46.54
C GLU A 756 28.84 12.48 -47.11
N ASN A 757 28.84 13.52 -46.27
CA ASN A 757 29.21 14.88 -46.68
C ASN A 757 30.70 15.01 -47.04
N THR A 758 31.58 14.27 -46.37
CA THR A 758 33.03 14.28 -46.65
C THR A 758 33.33 13.68 -48.04
N LEU A 759 32.51 12.73 -48.51
CA LEU A 759 32.65 12.11 -49.85
C LEU A 759 32.10 13.00 -50.98
N GLN A 760 31.21 13.95 -50.70
CA GLN A 760 30.65 14.88 -51.69
C GLN A 760 31.51 16.14 -51.88
N GLN A 761 32.31 16.54 -50.87
CA GLN A 761 33.22 17.69 -50.96
C GLN A 761 34.47 17.47 -51.81
N ASP A 762 34.81 16.23 -52.21
CA ASP A 762 35.90 15.93 -53.14
C ASP A 762 35.59 16.35 -54.60
N GLY A 763 34.47 17.04 -54.85
CA GLY A 763 34.09 17.48 -56.18
C GLY A 763 33.07 18.62 -56.26
N MET A 764 33.26 19.76 -55.58
CA MET A 764 32.87 21.12 -56.03
C MET A 764 33.08 22.19 -54.93
N ASN A 765 33.33 23.44 -55.37
CA ASN A 765 33.65 24.63 -54.55
C ASN A 765 32.66 24.89 -53.39
N SER A 766 33.23 25.18 -52.22
CA SER A 766 32.54 25.45 -50.94
C SER A 766 32.07 26.91 -50.81
N ASP A 767 30.76 27.09 -50.57
CA ASP A 767 30.20 28.31 -49.97
C ASP A 767 30.26 28.19 -48.43
N GLU A 768 30.60 29.30 -47.74
CA GLU A 768 30.76 29.46 -46.28
C GLU A 768 29.51 29.13 -45.42
N LEU A 769 28.46 28.54 -46.02
CA LEU A 769 27.22 28.09 -45.35
C LEU A 769 27.23 26.58 -45.02
N GLU A 770 28.14 25.77 -45.57
CA GLU A 770 28.21 24.31 -45.33
C GLU A 770 29.12 23.90 -44.15
N GLU A 771 30.15 24.69 -43.82
CA GLU A 771 31.10 24.36 -42.74
C GLU A 771 30.41 24.22 -41.37
N GLY A 772 29.49 25.13 -41.05
CA GLY A 772 28.72 25.08 -39.80
C GLY A 772 27.84 23.82 -39.67
N GLY A 773 27.39 23.23 -40.78
CA GLY A 773 26.60 22.00 -40.77
C GLY A 773 27.44 20.75 -40.43
N VAL A 774 28.67 20.69 -40.93
CA VAL A 774 29.59 19.57 -40.68
C VAL A 774 30.13 19.60 -39.24
N GLU A 775 30.45 20.78 -38.71
CA GLU A 775 30.87 20.92 -37.30
C GLU A 775 29.75 20.52 -36.33
N LEU A 776 28.50 20.92 -36.62
CA LEU A 776 27.35 20.49 -35.82
C LEU A 776 27.17 18.97 -35.85
N LEU A 777 27.30 18.32 -37.00
CA LEU A 777 27.22 16.85 -37.10
C LEU A 777 28.35 16.15 -36.34
N LYS A 778 29.57 16.72 -36.32
CA LYS A 778 30.68 16.20 -35.51
C LYS A 778 30.40 16.31 -34.00
N ALA A 779 29.83 17.42 -33.56
CA ALA A 779 29.39 17.58 -32.17
C ALA A 779 28.26 16.60 -31.81
N GLU A 780 27.29 16.40 -32.70
CA GLU A 780 26.18 15.45 -32.54
C GLU A 780 26.67 13.98 -32.56
N ALA A 781 27.72 13.66 -33.31
CA ALA A 781 28.37 12.34 -33.33
C ALA A 781 29.10 12.02 -32.02
N SER A 782 29.61 13.06 -31.34
CA SER A 782 30.30 12.96 -30.05
C SER A 782 29.40 13.30 -28.86
N LEU A 783 28.08 13.40 -29.06
CA LEU A 783 27.12 13.86 -28.07
C LEU A 783 27.25 13.12 -26.72
N ASP A 784 27.57 13.86 -25.67
CA ASP A 784 27.63 13.34 -24.31
C ASP A 784 26.23 13.27 -23.69
N TYR A 785 25.42 14.33 -23.87
CA TYR A 785 24.10 14.47 -23.24
C TYR A 785 23.03 14.82 -24.28
N LEU A 786 21.85 14.19 -24.19
CA LEU A 786 20.77 14.46 -25.15
C LEU A 786 20.25 15.90 -25.08
N CYS A 787 20.32 16.55 -23.91
CA CYS A 787 19.94 17.96 -23.76
C CYS A 787 20.80 18.92 -24.62
N ASN A 788 22.01 18.50 -25.02
CA ASN A 788 22.88 19.30 -25.87
C ASN A 788 22.42 19.31 -27.33
N LEU A 789 21.43 18.49 -27.69
CA LEU A 789 20.76 18.53 -28.99
C LEU A 789 19.48 19.39 -28.89
N PRO A 790 19.42 20.54 -29.59
CA PRO A 790 18.22 21.38 -29.57
C PRO A 790 17.00 20.67 -30.17
N PRO A 791 15.77 20.88 -29.65
CA PRO A 791 14.57 20.23 -30.17
C PRO A 791 14.32 20.48 -31.67
N HIS A 792 14.53 21.72 -32.14
CA HIS A 792 14.38 22.04 -33.56
C HIS A 792 15.36 21.27 -34.45
N ARG A 793 16.57 21.01 -33.94
CA ARG A 793 17.60 20.24 -34.63
C ARG A 793 17.25 18.75 -34.65
N PHE A 794 16.74 18.23 -33.52
CA PHE A 794 16.18 16.88 -33.45
C PHE A 794 15.06 16.65 -34.47
N GLU A 795 14.08 17.54 -34.54
CA GLU A 795 12.94 17.45 -35.46
C GLU A 795 13.37 17.50 -36.93
N ALA A 796 14.30 18.40 -37.26
CA ALA A 796 14.75 18.59 -38.64
C ALA A 796 15.55 17.38 -39.18
N VAL A 797 16.39 16.76 -38.34
CA VAL A 797 17.40 15.79 -38.80
C VAL A 797 17.07 14.35 -38.38
N TYR A 798 16.60 14.15 -37.15
CA TYR A 798 16.58 12.84 -36.49
C TYR A 798 15.18 12.24 -36.33
N ALA A 799 14.14 13.05 -36.10
CA ALA A 799 12.79 12.57 -35.78
C ALA A 799 12.19 11.62 -36.84
N LYS A 800 12.51 11.80 -38.13
CA LYS A 800 12.07 10.90 -39.21
C LYS A 800 12.93 9.64 -39.37
N ARG A 801 14.14 9.65 -38.81
CA ARG A 801 15.15 8.58 -38.95
C ARG A 801 15.17 7.64 -37.75
N ILE A 802 14.71 8.11 -36.58
CA ILE A 802 14.59 7.32 -35.37
C ILE A 802 13.18 6.69 -35.32
N PRO A 803 13.06 5.36 -35.11
CA PRO A 803 11.76 4.72 -35.00
C PRO A 803 11.09 5.08 -33.67
N LYS A 804 9.75 5.22 -33.66
CA LYS A 804 8.98 5.47 -32.42
C LYS A 804 9.18 4.41 -31.34
N SER A 805 9.48 3.18 -31.73
CA SER A 805 9.84 2.11 -30.81
C SER A 805 10.75 1.08 -31.48
N ILE A 806 11.57 0.39 -30.69
CA ILE A 806 12.46 -0.67 -31.17
C ILE A 806 12.56 -1.82 -30.18
N LEU A 807 12.53 -3.06 -30.70
CA LEU A 807 12.77 -4.26 -29.92
C LEU A 807 14.23 -4.31 -29.47
N GLY A 808 14.48 -4.64 -28.20
CA GLY A 808 15.82 -4.71 -27.64
C GLY A 808 16.78 -5.61 -28.44
N GLU A 809 16.31 -6.77 -28.91
CA GLU A 809 17.10 -7.65 -29.79
C GLU A 809 17.51 -6.97 -31.10
N LYS A 810 16.58 -6.21 -31.72
CA LYS A 810 16.84 -5.49 -32.97
C LYS A 810 17.88 -4.38 -32.76
N PHE A 811 17.76 -3.64 -31.66
CA PHE A 811 18.74 -2.62 -31.29
C PHE A 811 20.13 -3.23 -31.06
N LEU A 812 20.22 -4.30 -30.28
CA LEU A 812 21.50 -4.96 -29.97
C LEU A 812 22.18 -5.52 -31.23
N LYS A 813 21.42 -6.04 -32.19
CA LYS A 813 21.98 -6.47 -33.50
C LYS A 813 22.58 -5.31 -34.30
N GLN A 814 22.04 -4.09 -34.16
CA GLN A 814 22.46 -2.93 -34.93
C GLN A 814 23.56 -2.11 -34.23
N TYR A 815 23.50 -1.97 -32.90
CA TYR A 815 24.34 -1.04 -32.13
C TYR A 815 25.18 -1.69 -31.03
N ALA A 816 25.06 -3.01 -30.82
CA ALA A 816 25.71 -3.82 -29.77
C ALA A 816 25.35 -3.48 -28.30
N HIS A 817 25.32 -2.20 -27.90
CA HIS A 817 24.92 -1.72 -26.57
C HIS A 817 24.53 -0.23 -26.60
N HIS A 818 23.95 0.27 -25.51
CA HIS A 818 23.45 1.66 -25.36
C HIS A 818 24.36 2.60 -24.55
N ASP A 819 25.51 2.13 -24.09
CA ASP A 819 26.51 2.94 -23.35
C ASP A 819 26.03 3.45 -21.98
N ASP A 820 25.17 2.70 -21.29
CA ASP A 820 24.81 2.92 -19.87
C ASP A 820 25.42 1.83 -18.99
N SER A 821 26.02 2.21 -17.86
CA SER A 821 26.68 1.28 -16.92
C SER A 821 25.73 0.69 -15.88
N VAL A 822 24.50 1.20 -15.78
CA VAL A 822 23.52 0.79 -14.75
C VAL A 822 22.47 -0.17 -15.30
N THR A 823 21.99 0.07 -16.53
CA THR A 823 20.91 -0.72 -17.13
C THR A 823 21.40 -1.71 -18.18
N VAL A 824 20.63 -2.78 -18.38
CA VAL A 824 20.86 -3.79 -19.43
C VAL A 824 19.62 -3.85 -20.30
N ILE A 825 19.83 -3.91 -21.62
CA ILE A 825 18.73 -4.04 -22.60
C ILE A 825 18.14 -5.44 -22.53
N ASP A 826 16.89 -5.56 -22.11
CA ASP A 826 16.10 -6.78 -22.31
C ASP A 826 15.81 -6.99 -23.81
N LYS A 827 16.30 -8.10 -24.37
CA LYS A 827 16.13 -8.50 -25.77
C LYS A 827 14.66 -8.62 -26.18
N LYS A 828 13.79 -9.04 -25.26
CA LYS A 828 12.36 -9.32 -25.53
C LYS A 828 11.47 -8.10 -25.35
N HIS A 829 12.00 -7.02 -24.78
CA HIS A 829 11.23 -5.81 -24.50
C HIS A 829 11.26 -4.85 -25.69
N ASN A 830 10.14 -4.18 -25.96
CA ASN A 830 10.04 -3.14 -26.98
C ASN A 830 10.10 -1.77 -26.31
N TYR A 831 11.14 -0.99 -26.59
CA TYR A 831 11.38 0.32 -25.96
C TYR A 831 10.82 1.44 -26.83
N ALA A 832 10.13 2.40 -26.22
CA ALA A 832 9.80 3.68 -26.86
C ALA A 832 11.06 4.56 -26.96
N MET A 833 11.25 5.24 -28.09
CA MET A 833 12.40 6.13 -28.35
C MET A 833 12.03 7.60 -28.27
#